data_AF-A0A0F2QMM6-F1
#
_entry.id   AF-A0A0F2QMM6-F1
#
_cell.length_a   1.000
_cell.length_b   1.000
_cell.length_c   1.000
_cell.angle_alpha   90.00
_cell.angle_beta   90.00
_cell.angle_gamma   90.00
#
_symmetry.space_group_name_H-M   'P 1'
#
loop_
_entity.id
_entity.type
_entity.pdbx_description
1 polymer ?
#
loop_
_entity_poly.entity_id
_entity_poly.type
_entity_poly.pdbx_seq_one_letter_code
_entity_poly.pdbx_strand_id
1 'polypeptide(L)'
;MSLLERVVRAHRCRSTHHFIALDALSLIGGEQGEAWKAVLLVHHEHLLEGAKAPDSTFKDFMNHVCHVNEGQWGGAPGKAMEWYARSVELLREKKWSKAAYALGVLSHYYADPIQPFHTGQTEEEGVIHRAVEWSIAKSRDVIDEMIDANGYPDVQVPDGPGFVADMVLEGATLSNTYYNTFIDHYDLKKGVSDPPSGLDDTMRDAIAELVAYATAGFAAIVTQAVEEAAVAPPKVSLTLQGYIETLDIPLRWITSKMADAGDRAQVERMYKEFQKTGKVVKTLPDDDKFIRKQHASQVLRVPLKQLDKQEIGPIGSAHVPPEGEAPHVEEAEVLLEEIVAEAPVVAEEVIIEEAAVEEVAEAEIAQEDAPVEDDMTDEDEETEADVEEEIDAEEEIEDEVDDEVEDAADEDFEDEDEEELILDADELAKLEETDFSEEEADLSASDDEDEEDFEEDEDESEDDDEYESDDDEDEFEDEDDEEELDEDEDEDDEEYDEDEESDDEEDDESDEYDEEEDDEESEYEDEDEAEEYDDAAEEESEDAVDVVDADEESDEAPEPVRAYTPGLTREDPVVDAPSIGPKTAARLEAVEIYTIGDLLDCDIEETAFMLDVHYIDSETIRDWQDQTRLMMDIPGLRVHDVQIMVGAGIRTKKELAEAPARTLFLLATEFLATPEGERVRRGDDLFMEEEVEEWIERAQDAA
;
A
#
# COMPACT_ATOMS: atom_id res chain seq x y z
N MET A 1 6.01 -16.96 15.67
CA MET A 1 5.34 -17.15 14.35
C MET A 1 5.65 -18.51 13.76
N SER A 2 4.69 -19.10 13.04
CA SER A 2 4.91 -20.31 12.22
C SER A 2 5.74 -19.98 10.96
N LEU A 3 6.22 -20.99 10.23
CA LEU A 3 6.91 -20.75 8.95
C LEU A 3 5.96 -20.14 7.91
N LEU A 4 4.73 -20.67 7.81
CA LEU A 4 3.71 -20.15 6.90
C LEU A 4 3.39 -18.69 7.20
N GLU A 5 3.16 -18.37 8.47
CA GLU A 5 2.89 -17.00 8.92
C GLU A 5 4.01 -16.03 8.54
N ARG A 6 5.27 -16.42 8.72
CA ARG A 6 6.42 -15.61 8.26
C ARG A 6 6.41 -15.40 6.74
N VAL A 7 6.08 -16.45 5.97
CA VAL A 7 6.00 -16.38 4.50
C VAL A 7 4.84 -15.46 4.06
N VAL A 8 3.64 -15.63 4.62
CA VAL A 8 2.48 -14.77 4.33
C VAL A 8 2.80 -13.32 4.69
N ARG A 9 3.33 -13.10 5.89
CA ARG A 9 3.70 -11.77 6.39
C ARG A 9 4.72 -11.08 5.48
N ALA A 10 5.77 -11.79 5.08
CA ALA A 10 6.81 -11.22 4.22
C ALA A 10 6.34 -11.01 2.78
N HIS A 11 5.50 -11.90 2.24
CA HIS A 11 5.23 -11.95 0.80
C HIS A 11 3.81 -11.56 0.38
N ARG A 12 2.85 -11.45 1.29
CA ARG A 12 1.44 -11.08 0.99
C ARG A 12 0.98 -9.79 1.69
N CYS A 13 1.58 -9.41 2.81
CA CYS A 13 1.29 -8.11 3.41
C CYS A 13 1.86 -6.95 2.57
N ARG A 14 1.06 -5.90 2.36
CA ARG A 14 1.38 -4.75 1.50
C ARG A 14 1.01 -3.40 2.12
N SER A 15 0.25 -3.40 3.20
CA SER A 15 -0.22 -2.21 3.91
C SER A 15 -0.17 -2.43 5.41
N THR A 16 -0.20 -1.35 6.18
CA THR A 16 -0.30 -1.42 7.65
C THR A 16 -1.50 -2.27 8.10
N HIS A 17 -2.65 -2.16 7.42
CA HIS A 17 -3.84 -2.99 7.70
C HIS A 17 -3.60 -4.49 7.51
N HIS A 18 -2.92 -4.90 6.42
CA HIS A 18 -2.59 -6.32 6.21
C HIS A 18 -1.79 -6.87 7.39
N PHE A 19 -0.82 -6.11 7.88
CA PHE A 19 0.00 -6.54 8.99
C PHE A 19 -0.77 -6.54 10.32
N ILE A 20 -1.60 -5.54 10.61
CA ILE A 20 -2.46 -5.53 11.81
C ILE A 20 -3.35 -6.78 11.81
N ALA A 21 -4.03 -7.05 10.70
CA ALA A 21 -4.93 -8.20 10.56
C ALA A 21 -4.19 -9.53 10.74
N LEU A 22 -3.02 -9.69 10.12
CA LEU A 22 -2.24 -10.92 10.17
C LEU A 22 -1.53 -11.14 11.51
N ASP A 23 -0.90 -10.10 12.06
CA ASP A 23 -0.14 -10.17 13.31
C ASP A 23 -1.08 -10.43 14.51
N ALA A 24 -2.32 -9.92 14.45
CA ALA A 24 -3.37 -10.20 15.44
C ALA A 24 -3.70 -11.69 15.55
N LEU A 25 -3.52 -12.49 14.49
CA LEU A 25 -3.80 -13.93 14.53
C LEU A 25 -2.92 -14.65 15.58
N SER A 26 -1.71 -14.16 15.83
CA SER A 26 -0.81 -14.69 16.86
C SER A 26 -1.26 -14.38 18.29
N LEU A 27 -2.22 -13.49 18.46
CA LEU A 27 -2.70 -13.01 19.76
C LEU A 27 -4.11 -13.50 20.09
N ILE A 28 -4.73 -14.31 19.22
CA ILE A 28 -6.05 -14.90 19.47
C ILE A 28 -6.00 -15.73 20.76
N GLY A 29 -6.87 -15.38 21.70
CA GLY A 29 -6.98 -16.01 23.01
C GLY A 29 -7.76 -17.33 23.01
N GLY A 30 -8.01 -17.84 24.21
CA GLY A 30 -8.79 -19.05 24.44
C GLY A 30 -8.06 -20.36 24.15
N GLU A 31 -8.69 -21.48 24.52
CA GLU A 31 -8.09 -22.83 24.36
C GLU A 31 -7.90 -23.22 22.88
N GLN A 32 -8.67 -22.60 21.98
CA GLN A 32 -8.69 -22.90 20.54
C GLN A 32 -8.00 -21.84 19.68
N GLY A 33 -7.36 -20.82 20.28
CA GLY A 33 -6.76 -19.70 19.55
C GLY A 33 -5.76 -20.13 18.48
N GLU A 34 -4.83 -21.04 18.80
CA GLU A 34 -3.87 -21.58 17.82
C GLU A 34 -4.54 -22.35 16.66
N ALA A 35 -5.67 -22.99 16.91
CA ALA A 35 -6.41 -23.69 15.87
C ALA A 35 -7.16 -22.71 14.96
N TRP A 36 -7.76 -21.65 15.52
CA TRP A 36 -8.39 -20.59 14.75
C TRP A 36 -7.39 -19.77 13.93
N LYS A 37 -6.24 -19.45 14.51
CA LYS A 37 -5.09 -18.90 13.79
C LYS A 37 -4.74 -19.74 12.57
N ALA A 38 -4.67 -21.05 12.72
CA ALA A 38 -4.35 -21.95 11.61
C ALA A 38 -5.38 -21.87 10.48
N VAL A 39 -6.67 -21.83 10.82
CA VAL A 39 -7.77 -21.70 9.84
C VAL A 39 -7.69 -20.36 9.10
N LEU A 40 -7.49 -19.26 9.81
CA LEU A 40 -7.39 -17.93 9.21
C LEU A 40 -6.11 -17.75 8.38
N LEU A 41 -5.01 -18.41 8.74
CA LEU A 41 -3.78 -18.45 7.92
C LEU A 41 -3.98 -19.23 6.61
N VAL A 42 -4.80 -20.28 6.59
CA VAL A 42 -5.18 -20.93 5.34
C VAL A 42 -5.92 -19.94 4.43
N HIS A 43 -6.89 -19.21 4.99
CA HIS A 43 -7.68 -18.22 4.26
C HIS A 43 -7.07 -16.80 4.26
N HIS A 44 -5.74 -16.70 4.35
CA HIS A 44 -5.07 -15.40 4.46
C HIS A 44 -5.33 -14.48 3.26
N GLU A 45 -5.49 -15.00 2.05
CA GLU A 45 -5.78 -14.17 0.87
C GLU A 45 -7.07 -13.37 1.06
N HIS A 46 -8.13 -14.04 1.50
CA HIS A 46 -9.41 -13.43 1.82
C HIS A 46 -9.31 -12.44 2.99
N LEU A 47 -8.57 -12.79 4.04
CA LEU A 47 -8.33 -11.90 5.18
C LEU A 47 -7.63 -10.59 4.74
N LEU A 48 -6.58 -10.71 3.93
CA LEU A 48 -5.81 -9.57 3.45
C LEU A 48 -6.61 -8.74 2.43
N GLU A 49 -7.35 -9.39 1.53
CA GLU A 49 -8.27 -8.73 0.61
C GLU A 49 -9.32 -7.90 1.37
N GLY A 50 -9.96 -8.50 2.39
CA GLY A 50 -10.91 -7.81 3.25
C GLY A 50 -10.28 -6.61 3.97
N ALA A 51 -9.07 -6.76 4.50
CA ALA A 51 -8.34 -5.68 5.19
C ALA A 51 -7.99 -4.47 4.30
N LYS A 52 -8.14 -4.59 2.98
CA LYS A 52 -7.91 -3.52 2.01
C LYS A 52 -9.18 -3.08 1.27
N ALA A 53 -10.26 -3.85 1.37
CA ALA A 53 -11.49 -3.61 0.62
C ALA A 53 -12.12 -2.23 0.90
N PRO A 54 -12.12 -1.69 2.15
CA PRO A 54 -12.69 -0.37 2.40
C PRO A 54 -12.00 0.76 1.61
N ASP A 55 -10.66 0.77 1.53
CA ASP A 55 -9.91 1.77 0.74
C ASP A 55 -10.07 1.60 -0.77
N SER A 56 -10.07 0.36 -1.24
CA SER A 56 -9.87 0.04 -2.65
C SER A 56 -11.16 -0.22 -3.42
N THR A 57 -12.17 -0.76 -2.74
CA THR A 57 -13.42 -1.25 -3.33
C THR A 57 -14.61 -0.45 -2.84
N PHE A 58 -14.84 -0.39 -1.52
CA PHE A 58 -16.02 0.28 -0.96
C PHE A 58 -15.92 1.80 -1.09
N LYS A 59 -14.74 2.35 -0.76
CA LYS A 59 -14.45 3.79 -0.80
C LYS A 59 -15.48 4.60 -0.02
N ASP A 60 -15.96 4.03 1.08
CA ASP A 60 -16.97 4.60 1.97
C ASP A 60 -16.29 5.44 3.06
N PHE A 61 -15.50 6.42 2.63
CA PHE A 61 -14.50 7.14 3.44
C PHE A 61 -15.02 7.64 4.81
N MET A 62 -16.30 8.04 4.92
CA MET A 62 -16.87 8.48 6.21
C MET A 62 -16.85 7.41 7.29
N ASN A 63 -16.83 6.13 6.91
CA ASN A 63 -16.78 4.99 7.81
C ASN A 63 -15.36 4.67 8.31
N HIS A 64 -14.34 5.40 7.85
CA HIS A 64 -12.95 5.24 8.30
C HIS A 64 -12.65 6.11 9.52
N VAL A 65 -13.45 7.17 9.73
CA VAL A 65 -13.17 8.18 10.75
C VAL A 65 -14.08 8.07 11.98
N CYS A 66 -13.59 8.55 13.12
CA CYS A 66 -14.35 8.76 14.35
C CYS A 66 -13.83 9.99 15.11
N HIS A 67 -14.42 11.15 14.85
CA HIS A 67 -14.03 12.42 15.44
C HIS A 67 -14.53 12.57 16.89
N VAL A 68 -13.70 12.18 17.84
CA VAL A 68 -14.07 12.06 19.26
C VAL A 68 -14.47 13.38 19.91
N ASN A 69 -13.92 14.51 19.46
CA ASN A 69 -14.22 15.84 20.01
C ASN A 69 -15.42 16.53 19.31
N GLU A 70 -15.99 15.91 18.28
CA GLU A 70 -17.03 16.49 17.43
C GLU A 70 -18.33 15.70 17.51
N GLY A 71 -18.63 15.17 18.70
CA GLY A 71 -19.80 14.33 18.93
C GLY A 71 -19.68 12.94 18.31
N GLN A 72 -18.45 12.40 18.21
CA GLN A 72 -18.15 11.09 17.61
C GLN A 72 -18.55 11.06 16.12
N TRP A 73 -18.34 12.17 15.42
CA TRP A 73 -18.71 12.29 14.01
C TRP A 73 -17.87 11.32 13.15
N GLY A 74 -18.54 10.58 12.28
CA GLY A 74 -17.94 9.49 11.50
C GLY A 74 -18.77 8.20 11.60
N GLY A 75 -18.39 7.19 10.83
CA GLY A 75 -19.15 5.93 10.73
C GLY A 75 -18.43 4.69 11.27
N ALA A 76 -17.16 4.80 11.66
CA ALA A 76 -16.33 3.63 12.01
C ALA A 76 -16.90 2.73 13.11
N PRO A 77 -17.43 3.24 14.25
CA PRO A 77 -17.97 2.37 15.30
C PRO A 77 -19.15 1.51 14.82
N GLY A 78 -20.05 2.12 14.03
CA GLY A 78 -21.21 1.42 13.46
C GLY A 78 -20.79 0.37 12.43
N LYS A 79 -19.88 0.75 11.52
CA LYS A 79 -19.42 -0.16 10.46
C LYS A 79 -18.61 -1.33 11.01
N ALA A 80 -17.80 -1.11 12.05
CA ALA A 80 -17.12 -2.18 12.76
C ALA A 80 -18.12 -3.14 13.44
N MET A 81 -19.17 -2.66 14.09
CA MET A 81 -20.21 -3.54 14.67
C MET A 81 -20.92 -4.38 13.60
N GLU A 82 -21.25 -3.79 12.45
CA GLU A 82 -21.88 -4.49 11.32
C GLU A 82 -21.01 -5.65 10.84
N TRP A 83 -19.73 -5.39 10.57
CA TRP A 83 -18.79 -6.41 10.10
C TRP A 83 -18.44 -7.44 11.16
N TYR A 84 -18.49 -7.08 12.45
CA TYR A 84 -18.41 -8.04 13.55
C TYR A 84 -19.59 -9.03 13.53
N ALA A 85 -20.82 -8.52 13.48
CA ALA A 85 -22.01 -9.36 13.44
C ALA A 85 -21.98 -10.30 12.21
N ARG A 86 -21.56 -9.77 11.06
CA ARG A 86 -21.38 -10.54 9.82
C ARG A 86 -20.32 -11.63 9.96
N SER A 87 -19.18 -11.31 10.56
CA SER A 87 -18.10 -12.27 10.81
C SER A 87 -18.57 -13.43 11.68
N VAL A 88 -19.28 -13.13 12.77
CA VAL A 88 -19.85 -14.15 13.67
C VAL A 88 -20.87 -15.05 12.95
N GLU A 89 -21.75 -14.48 12.13
CA GLU A 89 -22.71 -15.25 11.32
C GLU A 89 -21.98 -16.21 10.37
N LEU A 90 -20.99 -15.73 9.61
CA LEU A 90 -20.24 -16.53 8.66
C LEU A 90 -19.43 -17.65 9.36
N LEU A 91 -18.88 -17.38 10.55
CA LEU A 91 -18.26 -18.40 11.40
C LEU A 91 -19.26 -19.47 11.84
N ARG A 92 -20.48 -19.08 12.28
CA ARG A 92 -21.55 -20.01 12.65
C ARG A 92 -21.98 -20.90 11.47
N GLU A 93 -22.05 -20.31 10.29
CA GLU A 93 -22.37 -20.99 9.03
C GLU A 93 -21.22 -21.82 8.47
N LYS A 94 -20.03 -21.76 9.08
CA LYS A 94 -18.83 -22.48 8.65
C LYS A 94 -18.31 -22.05 7.27
N LYS A 95 -18.59 -20.81 6.86
CA LYS A 95 -18.11 -20.22 5.62
C LYS A 95 -16.74 -19.56 5.85
N TRP A 96 -15.69 -20.37 5.97
CA TRP A 96 -14.39 -19.94 6.50
C TRP A 96 -13.69 -18.85 5.68
N SER A 97 -13.67 -18.98 4.36
CA SER A 97 -13.10 -17.96 3.47
C SER A 97 -13.84 -16.63 3.57
N LYS A 98 -15.17 -16.66 3.55
CA LYS A 98 -16.02 -15.46 3.73
C LYS A 98 -15.88 -14.85 5.12
N ALA A 99 -15.77 -15.68 6.16
CA ALA A 99 -15.52 -15.23 7.52
C ALA A 99 -14.15 -14.54 7.64
N ALA A 100 -13.11 -15.08 6.99
CA ALA A 100 -11.78 -14.47 6.94
C ALA A 100 -11.84 -13.11 6.24
N TYR A 101 -12.53 -13.00 5.10
CA TYR A 101 -12.78 -11.73 4.42
C TYR A 101 -13.49 -10.71 5.33
N ALA A 102 -14.60 -11.11 5.96
CA ALA A 102 -15.37 -10.24 6.84
C ALA A 102 -14.56 -9.76 8.06
N LEU A 103 -13.74 -10.64 8.64
CA LEU A 103 -12.79 -10.29 9.71
C LEU A 103 -11.71 -9.34 9.21
N GLY A 104 -11.26 -9.50 7.96
CA GLY A 104 -10.34 -8.57 7.30
C GLY A 104 -10.94 -7.17 7.22
N VAL A 105 -12.17 -7.06 6.70
CA VAL A 105 -12.88 -5.78 6.63
C VAL A 105 -13.08 -5.16 8.01
N LEU A 106 -13.50 -5.97 8.99
CA LEU A 106 -13.63 -5.54 10.39
C LEU A 106 -12.31 -4.97 10.94
N SER A 107 -11.19 -5.60 10.64
CA SER A 107 -9.88 -5.16 11.10
C SER A 107 -9.53 -3.76 10.62
N HIS A 108 -9.99 -3.39 9.42
CA HIS A 108 -9.77 -2.10 8.81
C HIS A 108 -10.53 -1.00 9.56
N TYR A 109 -11.87 -1.11 9.63
CA TYR A 109 -12.70 -0.14 10.34
C TYR A 109 -12.43 -0.04 11.84
N TYR A 110 -11.87 -1.09 12.44
CA TYR A 110 -11.37 -1.03 13.82
C TYR A 110 -10.05 -0.26 13.93
N ALA A 111 -9.14 -0.43 12.98
CA ALA A 111 -7.80 0.14 13.02
C ALA A 111 -7.72 1.61 12.57
N ASP A 112 -8.53 2.06 11.61
CA ASP A 112 -8.44 3.43 11.09
C ASP A 112 -8.59 4.47 12.19
N PRO A 113 -9.61 4.41 13.08
CA PRO A 113 -9.74 5.40 14.13
C PRO A 113 -8.60 5.36 15.16
N ILE A 114 -7.77 4.31 15.17
CA ILE A 114 -6.59 4.19 16.03
C ILE A 114 -5.37 4.88 15.39
N GLN A 115 -5.50 5.37 14.16
CA GLN A 115 -4.58 6.33 13.56
C GLN A 115 -5.03 7.76 13.94
N PRO A 116 -4.14 8.64 14.44
CA PRO A 116 -4.56 9.93 15.00
C PRO A 116 -5.37 10.81 14.04
N PHE A 117 -4.98 10.97 12.78
CA PHE A 117 -5.66 11.79 11.78
C PHE A 117 -7.05 11.31 11.37
N HIS A 118 -7.45 10.08 11.71
CA HIS A 118 -8.83 9.61 11.53
C HIS A 118 -9.76 10.01 12.69
N THR A 119 -9.30 10.85 13.62
CA THR A 119 -10.05 11.25 14.83
C THR A 119 -10.38 12.74 14.92
N GLY A 120 -10.14 13.49 13.85
CA GLY A 120 -10.44 14.90 13.73
C GLY A 120 -10.14 15.38 12.32
N GLN A 121 -10.42 16.64 12.03
CA GLN A 121 -10.09 17.24 10.74
C GLN A 121 -9.53 18.65 10.93
N THR A 122 -8.34 18.90 10.39
CA THR A 122 -7.77 20.25 10.28
C THR A 122 -7.16 20.50 8.89
N GLU A 123 -6.84 21.77 8.61
CA GLU A 123 -6.21 22.12 7.34
C GLU A 123 -4.71 21.79 7.36
N GLU A 124 -4.07 21.80 8.53
CA GLU A 124 -2.70 21.38 8.76
C GLU A 124 -2.53 19.89 8.49
N GLU A 125 -3.44 19.07 9.02
CA GLU A 125 -3.49 17.64 8.79
C GLU A 125 -3.59 17.32 7.31
N GLY A 126 -4.50 17.95 6.56
CA GLY A 126 -4.65 17.70 5.11
C GLY A 126 -3.38 17.99 4.30
N VAL A 127 -2.44 18.80 4.81
CA VAL A 127 -1.14 19.01 4.14
C VAL A 127 -0.22 17.80 4.30
N ILE A 128 -0.30 17.10 5.44
CA ILE A 128 0.68 16.10 5.86
C ILE A 128 0.13 14.68 5.95
N HIS A 129 -1.20 14.49 5.94
CA HIS A 129 -1.88 13.22 6.19
C HIS A 129 -1.26 12.08 5.38
N ARG A 130 -1.32 12.20 4.05
CA ARG A 130 -0.79 11.17 3.16
C ARG A 130 0.71 10.93 3.32
N ALA A 131 1.47 11.98 3.62
CA ALA A 131 2.91 11.86 3.83
C ALA A 131 3.20 11.07 5.11
N VAL A 132 2.47 11.33 6.19
CA VAL A 132 2.58 10.58 7.45
C VAL A 132 2.25 9.11 7.26
N GLU A 133 1.16 8.78 6.57
CA GLU A 133 0.79 7.38 6.29
C GLU A 133 1.87 6.64 5.51
N TRP A 134 2.42 7.29 4.47
CA TRP A 134 3.50 6.73 3.68
C TRP A 134 4.77 6.53 4.53
N SER A 135 5.13 7.50 5.37
CA SER A 135 6.23 7.36 6.33
C SER A 135 6.04 6.21 7.31
N ILE A 136 4.83 6.01 7.82
CA ILE A 136 4.50 4.87 8.69
C ILE A 136 4.69 3.56 7.93
N ALA A 137 4.15 3.46 6.72
CA ALA A 137 4.28 2.27 5.88
C ALA A 137 5.75 1.93 5.57
N LYS A 138 6.60 2.94 5.40
CA LYS A 138 8.04 2.80 5.14
C LYS A 138 8.90 2.55 6.37
N SER A 139 8.38 2.77 7.57
CA SER A 139 9.12 2.60 8.84
C SER A 139 8.78 1.28 9.54
N ARG A 140 8.35 0.28 8.77
CA ARG A 140 7.70 -0.92 9.32
C ARG A 140 8.63 -1.77 10.19
N ASP A 141 9.84 -1.96 9.74
CA ASP A 141 10.94 -2.62 10.44
C ASP A 141 11.22 -1.97 11.80
N VAL A 142 11.31 -0.64 11.85
CA VAL A 142 11.51 0.09 13.10
C VAL A 142 10.32 -0.08 14.05
N ILE A 143 9.08 0.02 13.54
CA ILE A 143 7.86 -0.17 14.33
C ILE A 143 7.81 -1.60 14.90
N ASP A 144 8.11 -2.61 14.08
CA ASP A 144 8.16 -4.02 14.49
C ASP A 144 9.18 -4.23 15.62
N GLU A 145 10.40 -3.67 15.50
CA GLU A 145 11.42 -3.76 16.55
C GLU A 145 10.97 -3.14 17.88
N MET A 146 10.27 -2.00 17.81
CA MET A 146 9.74 -1.32 19.00
C MET A 146 8.62 -2.12 19.67
N ILE A 147 7.71 -2.70 18.86
CA ILE A 147 6.65 -3.58 19.37
C ILE A 147 7.24 -4.85 19.97
N ASP A 148 8.24 -5.47 19.34
CA ASP A 148 8.92 -6.65 19.88
C ASP A 148 9.63 -6.35 21.21
N ALA A 149 10.17 -5.13 21.37
CA ALA A 149 10.81 -4.70 22.60
C ALA A 149 9.81 -4.39 23.74
N ASN A 150 8.68 -3.77 23.41
CA ASN A 150 7.70 -3.29 24.39
C ASN A 150 6.58 -4.30 24.69
N GLY A 151 6.31 -5.20 23.75
CA GLY A 151 5.18 -6.14 23.78
C GLY A 151 3.85 -5.50 23.41
N TYR A 152 2.85 -6.36 23.24
CA TYR A 152 1.46 -5.94 23.01
C TYR A 152 0.76 -5.56 24.32
N PRO A 153 -0.08 -4.50 24.34
CA PRO A 153 -0.86 -4.14 25.51
C PRO A 153 -2.01 -5.15 25.77
N ASP A 154 -2.48 -5.19 27.01
CA ASP A 154 -3.68 -5.94 27.39
C ASP A 154 -4.92 -5.06 27.16
N VAL A 155 -5.63 -5.29 26.06
CA VAL A 155 -6.84 -4.54 25.68
C VAL A 155 -8.06 -5.20 26.31
N GLN A 156 -8.79 -4.46 27.14
CA GLN A 156 -10.00 -4.96 27.78
C GLN A 156 -11.15 -4.96 26.79
N VAL A 157 -11.94 -6.03 26.80
CA VAL A 157 -13.18 -6.12 26.02
C VAL A 157 -14.33 -5.65 26.90
N PRO A 158 -15.04 -4.55 26.56
CA PRO A 158 -16.20 -4.10 27.31
C PRO A 158 -17.32 -5.14 27.36
N ASP A 159 -18.12 -5.11 28.43
CA ASP A 159 -19.31 -5.96 28.53
C ASP A 159 -20.45 -5.42 27.65
N GLY A 160 -21.21 -6.33 27.02
CA GLY A 160 -22.47 -6.01 26.34
C GLY A 160 -22.40 -6.05 24.81
N PRO A 161 -23.54 -5.89 24.13
CA PRO A 161 -23.64 -6.10 22.69
C PRO A 161 -22.95 -5.01 21.84
N GLY A 162 -22.65 -3.85 22.43
CA GLY A 162 -21.99 -2.72 21.76
C GLY A 162 -20.47 -2.69 21.87
N PHE A 163 -19.85 -3.74 22.44
CA PHE A 163 -18.45 -3.70 22.85
C PHE A 163 -17.48 -3.34 21.71
N VAL A 164 -17.78 -3.72 20.46
CA VAL A 164 -16.92 -3.39 19.31
C VAL A 164 -16.92 -1.89 19.04
N ALA A 165 -18.09 -1.24 19.07
CA ALA A 165 -18.17 0.21 18.93
C ALA A 165 -17.47 0.93 20.09
N ASP A 166 -17.61 0.41 21.31
CA ASP A 166 -16.92 0.93 22.48
C ASP A 166 -15.40 0.81 22.33
N MET A 167 -14.88 -0.33 21.85
CA MET A 167 -13.45 -0.51 21.57
C MET A 167 -12.95 0.41 20.47
N VAL A 168 -13.73 0.66 19.41
CA VAL A 168 -13.39 1.65 18.37
C VAL A 168 -13.29 3.05 18.99
N LEU A 169 -14.27 3.42 19.82
CA LEU A 169 -14.29 4.73 20.48
C LEU A 169 -13.13 4.90 21.48
N GLU A 170 -12.80 3.86 22.24
CA GLU A 170 -11.66 3.85 23.15
C GLU A 170 -10.33 4.02 22.38
N GLY A 171 -10.17 3.27 21.29
CA GLY A 171 -9.03 3.38 20.39
C GLY A 171 -8.90 4.77 19.77
N ALA A 172 -10.01 5.34 19.28
CA ALA A 172 -10.08 6.70 18.74
C ALA A 172 -9.78 7.76 19.81
N THR A 173 -10.24 7.55 21.03
CA THR A 173 -9.97 8.49 22.13
C THR A 173 -8.49 8.46 22.50
N LEU A 174 -7.86 7.29 22.51
CA LEU A 174 -6.43 7.13 22.75
C LEU A 174 -5.60 7.78 21.64
N SER A 175 -5.87 7.46 20.37
CA SER A 175 -5.13 8.00 19.22
C SER A 175 -5.28 9.51 19.10
N ASN A 176 -6.45 10.07 19.42
CA ASN A 176 -6.68 11.51 19.39
C ASN A 176 -5.76 12.29 20.36
N THR A 177 -5.29 11.67 21.44
CA THR A 177 -4.30 12.31 22.34
C THR A 177 -2.99 12.66 21.63
N TYR A 178 -2.68 11.97 20.52
CA TYR A 178 -1.52 12.18 19.66
C TYR A 178 -1.82 13.03 18.42
N TYR A 179 -3.06 13.46 18.19
CA TYR A 179 -3.46 14.22 16.98
C TYR A 179 -2.58 15.45 16.74
N ASN A 180 -2.49 16.34 17.73
CA ASN A 180 -1.66 17.54 17.63
C ASN A 180 -0.17 17.20 17.69
N THR A 181 0.23 16.13 18.39
CA THR A 181 1.62 15.66 18.37
C THR A 181 2.07 15.35 16.95
N PHE A 182 1.25 14.70 16.13
CA PHE A 182 1.60 14.40 14.74
C PHE A 182 1.72 15.67 13.89
N ILE A 183 0.82 16.64 14.07
CA ILE A 183 0.92 17.96 13.41
C ILE A 183 2.20 18.69 13.81
N ASP A 184 2.51 18.71 15.11
CA ASP A 184 3.61 19.46 15.66
C ASP A 184 4.97 18.82 15.36
N HIS A 185 5.06 17.49 15.21
CA HIS A 185 6.32 16.78 15.11
C HIS A 185 6.69 16.30 13.70
N TYR A 186 5.73 16.20 12.78
CA TYR A 186 6.04 15.67 11.45
C TYR A 186 6.83 16.67 10.59
N ASP A 187 8.01 16.27 10.10
CA ASP A 187 8.78 17.07 9.15
C ASP A 187 8.41 16.68 7.72
N LEU A 188 7.51 17.47 7.12
CA LEU A 188 7.03 17.23 5.76
C LEU A 188 8.16 17.28 4.72
N LYS A 189 9.13 18.19 4.86
CA LYS A 189 10.21 18.32 3.87
C LYS A 189 11.08 17.07 3.86
N LYS A 190 11.41 16.56 5.05
CA LYS A 190 12.11 15.29 5.20
C LYS A 190 11.28 14.11 4.71
N GLY A 191 10.03 13.99 5.15
CA GLY A 191 9.17 12.86 4.78
C GLY A 191 8.82 12.76 3.29
N VAL A 192 8.88 13.87 2.54
CA VAL A 192 8.76 13.83 1.07
C VAL A 192 10.02 13.25 0.41
N SER A 193 11.20 13.51 0.97
CA SER A 193 12.48 13.08 0.42
C SER A 193 12.86 11.66 0.86
N ASP A 194 12.73 11.38 2.14
CA ASP A 194 13.01 10.11 2.79
C ASP A 194 11.91 9.87 3.83
N PRO A 195 10.85 9.10 3.51
CA PRO A 195 9.65 9.03 4.33
C PRO A 195 9.90 8.71 5.82
N PRO A 196 10.73 7.71 6.19
CA PRO A 196 11.03 7.42 7.60
C PRO A 196 11.66 8.58 8.37
N SER A 197 12.38 9.49 7.71
CA SER A 197 13.01 10.66 8.35
C SER A 197 12.02 11.78 8.71
N GLY A 198 10.80 11.75 8.15
CA GLY A 198 9.73 12.66 8.55
C GLY A 198 9.22 12.40 9.98
N LEU A 199 9.41 11.18 10.48
CA LEU A 199 9.00 10.73 11.81
C LEU A 199 10.16 10.86 12.80
N ASP A 200 9.97 11.66 13.86
CA ASP A 200 10.89 11.66 15.00
C ASP A 200 10.60 10.54 16.00
N ASP A 201 11.46 10.39 17.01
CA ASP A 201 11.34 9.36 18.04
C ASP A 201 10.02 9.49 18.84
N THR A 202 9.49 10.71 19.02
CA THR A 202 8.21 10.91 19.72
C THR A 202 7.06 10.32 18.90
N MET A 203 7.06 10.55 17.59
CA MET A 203 6.07 9.95 16.70
C MET A 203 6.24 8.44 16.61
N ARG A 204 7.47 7.93 16.51
CA ARG A 204 7.74 6.48 16.43
C ARG A 204 7.25 5.74 17.67
N ASP A 205 7.48 6.30 18.86
CA ASP A 205 6.95 5.76 20.13
C ASP A 205 5.42 5.67 20.10
N ALA A 206 4.74 6.76 19.70
CA ALA A 206 3.29 6.81 19.60
C ALA A 206 2.74 5.82 18.54
N ILE A 207 3.37 5.75 17.37
CA ILE A 207 2.97 4.83 16.29
C ILE A 207 3.11 3.37 16.75
N ALA A 208 4.23 3.01 17.38
CA ALA A 208 4.43 1.66 17.89
C ALA A 208 3.38 1.29 18.95
N GLU A 209 3.04 2.21 19.86
CA GLU A 209 1.96 2.03 20.83
C GLU A 209 0.60 1.81 20.17
N LEU A 210 0.22 2.67 19.22
CA LEU A 210 -1.08 2.62 18.56
C LEU A 210 -1.22 1.39 17.66
N VAL A 211 -0.19 1.02 16.90
CA VAL A 211 -0.18 -0.21 16.08
C VAL A 211 -0.25 -1.46 16.97
N ALA A 212 0.47 -1.49 18.09
CA ALA A 212 0.35 -2.59 19.05
C ALA A 212 -1.05 -2.67 19.67
N TYR A 213 -1.65 -1.53 20.04
CA TYR A 213 -3.00 -1.45 20.57
C TYR A 213 -4.04 -1.93 19.55
N ALA A 214 -3.96 -1.49 18.29
CA ALA A 214 -4.84 -1.94 17.21
C ALA A 214 -4.70 -3.45 16.98
N THR A 215 -3.47 -3.97 16.95
CA THR A 215 -3.21 -5.41 16.74
C THR A 215 -3.77 -6.26 17.88
N ALA A 216 -3.53 -5.86 19.14
CA ALA A 216 -4.01 -6.57 20.31
C ALA A 216 -5.54 -6.51 20.47
N GLY A 217 -6.12 -5.33 20.24
CA GLY A 217 -7.57 -5.16 20.32
C GLY A 217 -8.32 -5.91 19.21
N PHE A 218 -7.79 -5.91 17.98
CA PHE A 218 -8.38 -6.73 16.93
C PHE A 218 -8.31 -8.23 17.25
N ALA A 219 -7.21 -8.70 17.83
CA ALA A 219 -7.11 -10.08 18.30
C ALA A 219 -8.13 -10.42 19.39
N ALA A 220 -8.41 -9.48 20.30
CA ALA A 220 -9.46 -9.64 21.31
C ALA A 220 -10.86 -9.72 20.68
N ILE A 221 -11.14 -8.88 19.67
CA ILE A 221 -12.38 -8.94 18.87
C ILE A 221 -12.52 -10.28 18.15
N VAL A 222 -11.47 -10.78 17.51
CA VAL A 222 -11.47 -12.10 16.84
C VAL A 222 -11.71 -13.21 17.86
N THR A 223 -11.10 -13.13 19.04
CA THR A 223 -11.30 -14.09 20.14
C THR A 223 -12.77 -14.13 20.55
N GLN A 224 -13.38 -12.96 20.77
CA GLN A 224 -14.79 -12.87 21.10
C GLN A 224 -15.69 -13.39 19.96
N ALA A 225 -15.34 -13.10 18.70
CA ALA A 225 -16.10 -13.58 17.54
C ALA A 225 -16.13 -15.11 17.44
N VAL A 226 -14.99 -15.79 17.62
CA VAL A 226 -14.93 -17.25 17.55
C VAL A 226 -15.59 -17.93 18.75
N GLU A 227 -15.49 -17.33 19.94
CA GLU A 227 -16.18 -17.80 21.14
C GLU A 227 -17.70 -17.65 21.01
N GLU A 228 -18.16 -16.49 20.55
CA GLU A 228 -19.58 -16.22 20.31
C GLU A 228 -20.17 -17.06 19.17
N ALA A 229 -19.39 -17.36 18.13
CA ALA A 229 -19.82 -18.25 17.07
C ALA A 229 -20.08 -19.67 17.61
N ALA A 230 -19.40 -20.06 18.71
CA ALA A 230 -19.55 -21.35 19.39
C ALA A 230 -19.37 -22.56 18.45
N VAL A 231 -18.50 -22.44 17.45
CA VAL A 231 -18.12 -23.50 16.51
C VAL A 231 -16.69 -23.97 16.80
N ALA A 232 -16.42 -25.26 16.62
CA ALA A 232 -15.06 -25.77 16.70
C ALA A 232 -14.30 -25.50 15.38
N PRO A 233 -13.03 -25.05 15.42
CA PRO A 233 -12.25 -24.81 14.22
C PRO A 233 -12.07 -26.12 13.44
N PRO A 234 -12.20 -26.11 12.10
CA PRO A 234 -11.92 -27.27 11.28
C PRO A 234 -10.44 -27.68 11.43
N LYS A 235 -10.18 -28.98 11.28
CA LYS A 235 -8.80 -29.48 11.27
C LYS A 235 -8.16 -29.11 9.94
N VAL A 236 -7.27 -28.13 9.96
CA VAL A 236 -6.47 -27.76 8.79
C VAL A 236 -5.08 -28.36 8.90
N SER A 237 -4.58 -28.94 7.81
CA SER A 237 -3.18 -29.36 7.72
C SER A 237 -2.34 -28.19 7.21
N LEU A 238 -1.68 -27.49 8.13
CA LEU A 238 -0.66 -26.48 7.80
C LEU A 238 0.65 -27.16 7.35
N THR A 239 0.62 -28.01 6.33
CA THR A 239 1.84 -28.52 5.72
C THR A 239 2.27 -27.54 4.63
N LEU A 240 3.52 -27.08 4.69
CA LEU A 240 4.10 -26.19 3.69
C LEU A 240 3.91 -26.72 2.25
N GLN A 241 3.86 -28.05 2.09
CA GLN A 241 3.62 -28.71 0.81
C GLN A 241 2.23 -28.41 0.22
N GLY A 242 1.15 -28.45 1.00
CA GLY A 242 -0.21 -28.10 0.51
C GLY A 242 -0.41 -26.60 0.27
N TYR A 243 0.38 -25.77 0.94
CA TYR A 243 0.41 -24.32 0.72
C TYR A 243 1.22 -23.91 -0.52
N ILE A 244 2.28 -24.65 -0.86
CA ILE A 244 3.07 -24.42 -2.08
C ILE A 244 2.29 -24.84 -3.33
N GLU A 245 1.40 -25.83 -3.23
CA GLU A 245 0.55 -26.28 -4.33
C GLU A 245 -0.57 -25.28 -4.68
N THR A 246 -0.88 -24.34 -3.78
CA THR A 246 -1.90 -23.28 -3.94
C THR A 246 -1.31 -21.89 -4.26
N LEU A 247 0.02 -21.78 -4.29
CA LEU A 247 0.70 -20.52 -4.58
C LEU A 247 0.77 -20.26 -6.08
N ASP A 248 -0.25 -19.57 -6.62
CA ASP A 248 -0.03 -18.72 -7.79
C ASP A 248 0.69 -17.47 -7.28
N ILE A 249 1.95 -17.27 -7.67
CA ILE A 249 2.78 -16.15 -7.19
C ILE A 249 2.89 -15.13 -8.31
N PRO A 250 2.12 -14.02 -8.28
CA PRO A 250 2.21 -12.97 -9.29
C PRO A 250 3.43 -12.07 -9.05
N LEU A 251 3.92 -11.43 -10.11
CA LEU A 251 5.03 -10.47 -10.17
C LEU A 251 5.05 -9.49 -8.96
N ARG A 252 5.86 -9.83 -7.95
CA ARG A 252 5.89 -9.24 -6.60
C ARG A 252 6.45 -7.81 -6.50
N TRP A 253 7.36 -7.46 -7.38
CA TRP A 253 8.09 -6.21 -7.32
C TRP A 253 7.32 -5.07 -8.00
N ILE A 254 6.65 -5.37 -9.11
CA ILE A 254 5.95 -4.37 -9.92
C ILE A 254 4.81 -3.73 -9.13
N THR A 255 3.98 -4.52 -8.44
CA THR A 255 2.81 -4.00 -7.71
C THR A 255 3.21 -3.14 -6.49
N SER A 256 4.18 -3.59 -5.71
CA SER A 256 4.70 -2.83 -4.56
C SER A 256 5.41 -1.55 -5.02
N LYS A 257 6.18 -1.62 -6.11
CA LYS A 257 6.80 -0.44 -6.73
C LYS A 257 5.79 0.54 -7.29
N MET A 258 4.74 0.05 -7.92
CA MET A 258 3.68 0.91 -8.46
C MET A 258 2.92 1.61 -7.35
N ALA A 259 2.58 0.91 -6.26
CA ALA A 259 1.95 1.52 -5.08
C ALA A 259 2.87 2.59 -4.48
N ASP A 260 4.15 2.26 -4.29
CA ASP A 260 5.14 3.19 -3.75
C ASP A 260 5.37 4.42 -4.65
N ALA A 261 5.48 4.20 -5.96
CA ALA A 261 5.60 5.28 -6.93
C ALA A 261 4.34 6.16 -6.95
N GLY A 262 3.15 5.55 -6.78
CA GLY A 262 1.88 6.24 -6.63
C GLY A 262 1.85 7.15 -5.40
N ASP A 263 2.22 6.61 -4.25
CA ASP A 263 2.29 7.34 -2.97
C ASP A 263 3.31 8.48 -3.03
N ARG A 264 4.51 8.19 -3.53
CA ARG A 264 5.55 9.20 -3.76
C ARG A 264 5.06 10.32 -4.65
N ALA A 265 4.48 9.98 -5.81
CA ALA A 265 3.99 10.98 -6.76
C ALA A 265 2.87 11.84 -6.15
N GLN A 266 1.99 11.24 -5.34
CA GLN A 266 0.92 11.93 -4.64
C GLN A 266 1.48 12.91 -3.59
N VAL A 267 2.39 12.46 -2.73
CA VAL A 267 3.05 13.28 -1.70
C VAL A 267 3.89 14.41 -2.32
N GLU A 268 4.62 14.14 -3.40
CA GLU A 268 5.38 15.17 -4.11
C GLU A 268 4.48 16.24 -4.74
N ARG A 269 3.31 15.88 -5.28
CA ARG A 269 2.34 16.85 -5.81
C ARG A 269 1.79 17.75 -4.71
N MET A 270 1.41 17.15 -3.57
CA MET A 270 0.97 17.88 -2.38
C MET A 270 2.03 18.85 -1.88
N TYR A 271 3.27 18.39 -1.76
CA TYR A 271 4.39 19.22 -1.32
C TYR A 271 4.67 20.39 -2.29
N LYS A 272 4.63 20.16 -3.60
CA LYS A 272 4.78 21.23 -4.61
C LYS A 272 3.67 22.27 -4.52
N GLU A 273 2.42 21.86 -4.30
CA GLU A 273 1.30 22.78 -4.07
C GLU A 273 1.50 23.58 -2.76
N PHE A 274 1.91 22.90 -1.71
CA PHE A 274 2.18 23.49 -0.40
C PHE A 274 3.28 24.55 -0.47
N GLN A 275 4.42 24.24 -1.10
CA GLN A 275 5.52 25.21 -1.29
C GLN A 275 5.08 26.45 -2.06
N LYS A 276 4.19 26.28 -3.06
CA LYS A 276 3.74 27.38 -3.91
C LYS A 276 2.68 28.25 -3.24
N THR A 277 1.80 27.66 -2.45
CA THR A 277 0.57 28.33 -1.99
C THR A 277 0.45 28.44 -0.47
N GLY A 278 1.29 27.73 0.28
CA GLY A 278 1.17 27.57 1.73
C GLY A 278 0.02 26.67 2.17
N LYS A 279 -0.60 25.94 1.23
CA LYS A 279 -1.77 25.09 1.47
C LYS A 279 -1.85 23.94 0.48
N VAL A 280 -2.60 22.89 0.80
CA VAL A 280 -2.93 21.80 -0.12
C VAL A 280 -4.46 21.71 -0.24
N VAL A 281 -4.98 21.92 -1.45
CA VAL A 281 -6.43 21.81 -1.74
C VAL A 281 -6.66 21.02 -3.02
N LYS A 282 -5.94 21.35 -4.09
CA LYS A 282 -6.18 20.75 -5.41
C LYS A 282 -5.67 19.33 -5.49
N THR A 283 -4.48 19.13 -4.94
CA THR A 283 -3.76 17.86 -4.97
C THR A 283 -4.08 16.96 -3.78
N LEU A 284 -5.01 17.34 -2.90
CA LEU A 284 -5.51 16.43 -1.87
C LEU A 284 -5.99 15.10 -2.49
N PRO A 285 -5.72 13.96 -1.85
CA PRO A 285 -6.36 12.68 -2.14
C PRO A 285 -7.90 12.77 -2.12
N ASP A 286 -8.58 11.83 -2.79
CA ASP A 286 -10.03 11.91 -3.00
C ASP A 286 -10.84 11.63 -1.72
N ASP A 287 -10.35 10.72 -0.90
CA ASP A 287 -10.74 10.47 0.49
C ASP A 287 -10.63 11.74 1.34
N ASP A 288 -9.45 12.36 1.38
CA ASP A 288 -9.22 13.60 2.14
C ASP A 288 -10.16 14.73 1.68
N LYS A 289 -10.34 14.88 0.36
CA LYS A 289 -11.28 15.85 -0.22
C LYS A 289 -12.71 15.57 0.23
N PHE A 290 -13.10 14.30 0.25
CA PHE A 290 -14.44 13.89 0.63
C PHE A 290 -14.70 14.18 2.11
N ILE A 291 -13.80 13.74 3.01
CA ILE A 291 -13.93 13.98 4.46
C ILE A 291 -13.92 15.47 4.76
N ARG A 292 -12.96 16.21 4.22
CA ARG A 292 -12.89 17.68 4.37
C ARG A 292 -14.19 18.36 3.93
N LYS A 293 -14.81 17.92 2.83
CA LYS A 293 -16.09 18.46 2.35
C LYS A 293 -17.24 18.14 3.30
N GLN A 294 -17.34 16.90 3.78
CA GLN A 294 -18.40 16.50 4.70
C GLN A 294 -18.24 17.19 6.05
N HIS A 295 -17.03 17.25 6.61
CA HIS A 295 -16.71 17.96 7.84
C HIS A 295 -17.06 19.46 7.75
N ALA A 296 -16.67 20.12 6.65
CA ALA A 296 -17.01 21.52 6.41
C ALA A 296 -18.52 21.77 6.41
N SER A 297 -19.30 20.87 5.82
CA SER A 297 -20.75 20.99 5.70
C SER A 297 -21.49 20.63 7.00
N GLN A 298 -21.14 19.51 7.61
CA GLN A 298 -21.91 18.89 8.70
C GLN A 298 -21.47 19.40 10.07
N VAL A 299 -20.16 19.57 10.27
CA VAL A 299 -19.57 19.94 11.57
C VAL A 299 -19.33 21.45 11.64
N LEU A 300 -18.48 21.98 10.75
CA LEU A 300 -18.11 23.41 10.79
C LEU A 300 -19.23 24.33 10.30
N ARG A 301 -20.13 23.81 9.45
CA ARG A 301 -21.21 24.56 8.77
C ARG A 301 -20.69 25.78 8.01
N VAL A 302 -19.56 25.61 7.31
CA VAL A 302 -18.93 26.65 6.49
C VAL A 302 -18.81 26.22 5.03
N PRO A 303 -18.92 27.14 4.06
CA PRO A 303 -18.64 26.82 2.66
C PRO A 303 -17.17 26.46 2.44
N LEU A 304 -16.88 25.48 1.57
CA LEU A 304 -15.50 25.12 1.19
C LEU A 304 -14.67 26.32 0.73
N LYS A 305 -15.26 27.27 -0.01
CA LYS A 305 -14.57 28.49 -0.45
C LYS A 305 -14.05 29.36 0.70
N GLN A 306 -14.68 29.28 1.87
CA GLN A 306 -14.21 29.96 3.07
C GLN A 306 -13.06 29.17 3.70
N LEU A 307 -13.21 27.85 3.80
CA LEU A 307 -12.19 26.95 4.33
C LEU A 307 -10.92 27.01 3.47
N ASP A 308 -11.02 27.03 2.14
CA ASP A 308 -9.89 27.16 1.20
C ASP A 308 -9.06 28.43 1.44
N LYS A 309 -9.68 29.51 1.95
CA LYS A 309 -9.00 30.78 2.27
C LYS A 309 -8.41 30.82 3.68
N GLN A 310 -8.71 29.84 4.53
CA GLN A 310 -8.16 29.75 5.87
C GLN A 310 -6.65 29.49 5.78
N GLU A 311 -5.86 30.34 6.45
CA GLU A 311 -4.44 30.12 6.64
C GLU A 311 -4.24 28.92 7.58
N ILE A 312 -3.25 28.10 7.28
CA ILE A 312 -2.87 26.99 8.14
C ILE A 312 -1.92 27.48 9.25
N GLY A 313 -1.97 26.82 10.39
CA GLY A 313 -1.00 26.91 11.47
C GLY A 313 0.33 26.25 11.14
N PRO A 314 1.32 26.35 12.05
CA PRO A 314 2.62 25.73 11.86
C PRO A 314 2.54 24.20 11.92
N ILE A 315 3.26 23.53 11.02
CA ILE A 315 3.49 22.08 11.01
C ILE A 315 4.95 21.77 11.32
N GLY A 316 5.24 20.64 11.97
CA GLY A 316 6.61 20.19 12.26
C GLY A 316 7.40 21.11 13.21
N SER A 317 6.72 22.01 13.93
CA SER A 317 7.35 23.03 14.76
C SER A 317 8.11 22.49 15.98
N ALA A 318 7.84 21.25 16.38
CA ALA A 318 8.43 20.53 17.50
C ALA A 318 9.30 19.33 17.09
N HIS A 319 9.53 19.10 15.78
CA HIS A 319 10.31 17.97 15.29
C HIS A 319 11.71 17.92 15.93
N VAL A 320 12.08 16.75 16.45
CA VAL A 320 13.41 16.50 17.02
C VAL A 320 14.15 15.46 16.19
N PRO A 321 15.27 15.79 15.54
CA PRO A 321 16.06 14.79 14.81
C PRO A 321 16.56 13.67 15.75
N PRO A 322 16.62 12.41 15.28
CA PRO A 322 17.09 11.28 16.09
C PRO A 322 18.54 11.47 16.58
N GLU A 323 18.84 10.97 17.79
CA GLU A 323 20.17 11.13 18.41
C GLU A 323 21.28 10.49 17.56
N GLY A 324 22.07 11.32 16.87
CA GLY A 324 23.19 10.87 16.03
C GLY A 324 23.29 11.62 14.70
N GLU A 325 22.18 12.19 14.24
CA GLU A 325 22.18 13.23 13.23
C GLU A 325 22.61 14.55 13.89
N ALA A 326 23.80 15.04 13.56
CA ALA A 326 24.15 16.40 13.96
C ALA A 326 23.08 17.36 13.41
N PRO A 327 22.69 18.42 14.14
CA PRO A 327 21.84 19.43 13.57
C PRO A 327 22.57 19.94 12.33
N HIS A 328 22.02 19.67 11.15
CA HIS A 328 22.46 20.32 9.93
C HIS A 328 22.04 21.78 10.09
N VAL A 329 22.92 22.56 10.73
CA VAL A 329 22.86 24.01 10.62
C VAL A 329 22.92 24.26 9.12
N GLU A 330 21.95 24.99 8.58
CA GLU A 330 21.96 25.48 7.21
C GLU A 330 23.20 26.37 7.00
N GLU A 331 24.38 25.76 6.85
CA GLU A 331 25.60 26.44 6.40
C GLU A 331 25.56 26.64 4.88
N ALA A 332 24.58 26.06 4.18
CA ALA A 332 24.37 26.22 2.75
C ALA A 332 23.96 27.65 2.35
N GLU A 333 23.22 28.39 3.19
CA GLU A 333 22.92 29.82 2.91
C GLU A 333 24.12 30.74 3.19
N VAL A 334 24.99 30.39 4.15
CA VAL A 334 26.14 31.23 4.51
C VAL A 334 27.29 31.06 3.50
N LEU A 335 27.47 29.86 2.95
CA LEU A 335 28.49 29.61 1.94
C LEU A 335 28.17 30.34 0.62
N LEU A 336 26.91 30.45 0.20
CA LEU A 336 26.54 31.21 -1.00
C LEU A 336 26.81 32.72 -0.87
N GLU A 337 26.68 33.31 0.33
CA GLU A 337 27.07 34.71 0.56
C GLU A 337 28.60 34.90 0.61
N GLU A 338 29.36 33.91 1.10
CA GLU A 338 30.82 34.00 1.22
C GLU A 338 31.55 33.79 -0.12
N ILE A 339 31.02 32.94 -1.02
CA ILE A 339 31.60 32.70 -2.35
C ILE A 339 31.42 33.93 -3.28
N VAL A 340 30.37 34.73 -3.07
CA VAL A 340 30.13 35.98 -3.83
C VAL A 340 31.05 37.12 -3.37
N ALA A 341 31.65 37.02 -2.18
CA ALA A 341 32.48 38.09 -1.60
C ALA A 341 33.96 38.08 -2.03
N GLU A 342 34.51 36.97 -2.56
CA GLU A 342 35.96 36.82 -2.79
C GLU A 342 36.42 36.62 -4.26
N ALA A 343 35.65 37.07 -5.27
CA ALA A 343 36.18 37.13 -6.65
C ALA A 343 36.82 38.50 -6.97
N PRO A 344 38.09 38.56 -7.43
CA PRO A 344 38.76 39.84 -7.71
C PRO A 344 38.34 40.45 -9.05
N VAL A 345 38.06 41.75 -9.00
CA VAL A 345 37.67 42.60 -10.13
C VAL A 345 38.82 42.77 -11.14
N VAL A 346 38.59 42.40 -12.40
CA VAL A 346 39.36 42.91 -13.55
C VAL A 346 38.37 43.42 -14.59
N ALA A 347 38.43 44.72 -14.86
CA ALA A 347 37.59 45.43 -15.81
C ALA A 347 38.21 45.44 -17.22
N GLU A 348 37.38 45.33 -18.25
CA GLU A 348 37.59 46.10 -19.50
C GLU A 348 36.27 46.35 -20.24
N GLU A 349 36.22 47.52 -20.86
CA GLU A 349 35.05 48.33 -21.25
C GLU A 349 34.27 47.81 -22.48
N VAL A 350 32.95 48.06 -22.51
CA VAL A 350 32.21 48.26 -23.76
C VAL A 350 31.34 49.52 -23.67
N ILE A 351 31.52 50.37 -24.67
CA ILE A 351 30.98 51.73 -24.83
C ILE A 351 29.54 51.68 -25.36
N ILE A 352 28.69 52.55 -24.82
CA ILE A 352 27.31 52.81 -25.27
C ILE A 352 27.33 54.00 -26.25
N GLU A 353 26.65 53.90 -27.40
CA GLU A 353 26.13 55.06 -28.13
C GLU A 353 24.66 54.81 -28.56
N GLU A 354 23.80 55.78 -28.22
CA GLU A 354 22.38 55.92 -28.56
C GLU A 354 22.15 56.18 -30.07
N ALA A 355 20.99 55.76 -30.59
CA ALA A 355 20.29 56.52 -31.64
C ALA A 355 18.78 56.23 -31.72
N ALA A 356 18.02 57.26 -31.34
CA ALA A 356 16.71 57.77 -31.77
C ALA A 356 15.77 57.00 -32.74
N VAL A 357 14.49 57.13 -32.39
CA VAL A 357 13.25 56.86 -33.14
C VAL A 357 12.98 57.98 -34.16
N GLU A 358 12.49 57.64 -35.37
CA GLU A 358 11.83 58.59 -36.28
C GLU A 358 10.73 57.88 -37.12
N GLU A 359 9.51 58.44 -37.11
CA GLU A 359 8.36 58.11 -37.96
C GLU A 359 8.56 58.57 -39.42
N VAL A 360 7.99 57.86 -40.40
CA VAL A 360 7.34 58.50 -41.57
C VAL A 360 6.30 57.61 -42.27
N ALA A 361 5.33 58.30 -42.89
CA ALA A 361 4.01 57.86 -43.36
C ALA A 361 3.89 57.42 -44.85
N GLU A 362 2.74 56.81 -45.14
CA GLU A 362 1.88 56.73 -46.36
C GLU A 362 2.48 56.84 -47.79
N ALA A 363 2.11 55.90 -48.69
CA ALA A 363 1.13 56.11 -49.80
C ALA A 363 1.23 55.08 -50.96
N GLU A 364 0.06 54.52 -51.36
CA GLU A 364 -0.50 54.31 -52.75
C GLU A 364 0.28 53.54 -53.85
N ILE A 365 -0.24 52.77 -54.84
CA ILE A 365 -1.56 52.43 -55.43
C ILE A 365 -1.38 51.25 -56.46
N ALA A 366 -2.41 50.39 -56.56
CA ALA A 366 -3.01 49.61 -57.69
C ALA A 366 -2.23 48.89 -58.84
N GLN A 367 -2.68 47.67 -59.18
CA GLN A 367 -3.38 47.23 -60.44
C GLN A 367 -3.41 45.67 -60.48
N GLU A 368 -4.57 45.01 -60.48
CA GLU A 368 -5.44 44.66 -61.63
C GLU A 368 -4.82 43.61 -62.58
N ASP A 369 -5.26 42.35 -62.49
CA ASP A 369 -5.53 41.47 -63.64
C ASP A 369 -6.29 40.19 -63.19
N ALA A 370 -7.45 39.98 -63.81
CA ALA A 370 -8.19 38.71 -63.88
C ALA A 370 -7.74 37.95 -65.16
N PRO A 371 -8.43 36.93 -65.74
CA PRO A 371 -9.51 36.04 -65.26
C PRO A 371 -9.31 34.54 -65.68
N VAL A 372 -10.40 33.75 -65.55
CA VAL A 372 -10.92 32.66 -66.44
C VAL A 372 -10.90 31.26 -65.79
N GLU A 373 -12.05 30.78 -65.29
CA GLU A 373 -13.05 29.84 -65.91
C GLU A 373 -12.44 28.45 -66.20
N ASP A 374 -13.05 27.29 -66.02
CA ASP A 374 -14.43 26.78 -66.13
C ASP A 374 -14.29 25.33 -65.57
N ASP A 375 -15.25 24.59 -65.01
CA ASP A 375 -16.44 24.05 -65.67
C ASP A 375 -17.08 23.06 -64.67
N MET A 376 -18.38 23.26 -64.48
CA MET A 376 -19.51 22.39 -64.18
C MET A 376 -19.28 20.86 -64.15
N THR A 377 -20.00 20.05 -63.35
CA THR A 377 -21.43 19.70 -63.45
C THR A 377 -21.70 18.63 -62.36
N ASP A 378 -22.78 18.75 -61.59
CA ASP A 378 -24.03 17.92 -61.61
C ASP A 378 -23.81 16.41 -61.33
N GLU A 379 -24.62 15.65 -60.62
CA GLU A 379 -25.87 15.76 -59.85
C GLU A 379 -26.12 14.32 -59.32
N ASP A 380 -26.94 14.22 -58.27
CA ASP A 380 -27.81 13.10 -57.85
C ASP A 380 -27.17 11.80 -57.29
N GLU A 381 -27.38 11.43 -56.02
CA GLU A 381 -28.60 10.99 -55.30
C GLU A 381 -29.03 9.52 -55.54
N GLU A 382 -29.28 8.86 -54.40
CA GLU A 382 -30.20 7.73 -54.12
C GLU A 382 -29.72 6.25 -54.10
N THR A 383 -29.55 5.78 -52.85
CA THR A 383 -30.22 4.64 -52.16
C THR A 383 -30.06 3.15 -52.56
N GLU A 384 -29.75 2.37 -51.50
CA GLU A 384 -30.29 1.05 -51.05
C GLU A 384 -30.14 -0.22 -51.91
N ALA A 385 -29.55 -1.29 -51.32
CA ALA A 385 -30.12 -2.65 -51.23
C ALA A 385 -29.18 -3.68 -50.56
N ASP A 386 -29.79 -4.52 -49.71
CA ASP A 386 -29.33 -5.75 -49.04
C ASP A 386 -28.67 -6.82 -49.95
N VAL A 387 -27.78 -7.65 -49.39
CA VAL A 387 -27.66 -9.10 -49.69
C VAL A 387 -27.08 -9.88 -48.48
N GLU A 388 -27.82 -10.91 -48.03
CA GLU A 388 -27.45 -12.01 -47.14
C GLU A 388 -26.53 -13.05 -47.83
N GLU A 389 -25.70 -13.81 -47.07
CA GLU A 389 -25.39 -15.20 -47.46
C GLU A 389 -25.08 -16.10 -46.24
N GLU A 390 -25.88 -17.16 -46.10
CA GLU A 390 -25.71 -18.34 -45.23
C GLU A 390 -24.62 -19.28 -45.75
N ILE A 391 -23.96 -20.05 -44.86
CA ILE A 391 -23.50 -21.43 -45.18
C ILE A 391 -23.60 -22.34 -43.93
N ASP A 392 -24.39 -23.41 -44.08
CA ASP A 392 -24.59 -24.60 -43.24
C ASP A 392 -23.41 -25.59 -43.24
N ALA A 393 -23.22 -26.36 -42.15
CA ALA A 393 -22.99 -27.81 -42.20
C ALA A 393 -22.97 -28.48 -40.79
N GLU A 394 -23.91 -29.39 -40.59
CA GLU A 394 -24.06 -30.36 -39.50
C GLU A 394 -23.06 -31.53 -39.58
N GLU A 395 -22.72 -32.17 -38.46
CA GLU A 395 -22.53 -33.63 -38.40
C GLU A 395 -22.83 -34.19 -36.99
N GLU A 396 -23.90 -35.00 -36.90
CA GLU A 396 -24.25 -35.91 -35.80
C GLU A 396 -23.41 -37.19 -35.85
N ILE A 397 -23.07 -37.76 -34.68
CA ILE A 397 -22.94 -39.22 -34.49
C ILE A 397 -23.48 -39.59 -33.10
N GLU A 398 -24.62 -40.30 -33.08
CA GLU A 398 -25.17 -41.07 -31.95
C GLU A 398 -24.71 -42.56 -31.98
N ASP A 399 -25.09 -43.27 -30.90
CA ASP A 399 -25.18 -44.73 -30.68
C ASP A 399 -24.00 -45.40 -29.94
N GLU A 400 -24.18 -46.24 -28.90
CA GLU A 400 -25.36 -46.89 -28.32
C GLU A 400 -24.99 -47.49 -26.93
N VAL A 401 -26.05 -47.82 -26.18
CA VAL A 401 -26.20 -48.30 -24.78
C VAL A 401 -25.99 -49.81 -24.54
N ASP A 402 -25.91 -50.19 -23.24
CA ASP A 402 -26.35 -51.43 -22.53
C ASP A 402 -25.26 -51.94 -21.54
N ASP A 403 -25.48 -52.46 -20.33
CA ASP A 403 -26.63 -52.67 -19.42
C ASP A 403 -26.04 -53.25 -18.09
N GLU A 404 -26.69 -52.96 -16.94
CA GLU A 404 -26.87 -53.72 -15.66
C GLU A 404 -25.70 -54.58 -15.05
N VAL A 405 -25.41 -54.72 -13.73
CA VAL A 405 -26.20 -54.89 -12.49
C VAL A 405 -25.27 -54.94 -11.22
N GLU A 406 -25.86 -54.64 -10.04
CA GLU A 406 -25.64 -55.19 -8.66
C GLU A 406 -24.50 -54.73 -7.71
N ASP A 407 -24.94 -54.05 -6.62
CA ASP A 407 -24.59 -54.15 -5.19
C ASP A 407 -23.16 -54.57 -4.74
N ALA A 408 -22.47 -53.66 -4.04
CA ALA A 408 -21.93 -53.90 -2.70
C ALA A 408 -21.39 -52.60 -2.07
N ALA A 409 -21.73 -52.41 -0.79
CA ALA A 409 -21.18 -51.41 0.12
C ALA A 409 -19.65 -51.49 0.21
N ASP A 410 -18.98 -50.34 0.30
CA ASP A 410 -18.12 -49.97 1.43
C ASP A 410 -17.65 -48.51 1.26
N GLU A 411 -17.39 -47.92 2.42
CA GLU A 411 -17.00 -46.55 2.73
C GLU A 411 -15.89 -45.98 1.83
N ASP A 412 -16.11 -44.81 1.23
CA ASP A 412 -15.09 -43.80 0.97
C ASP A 412 -15.82 -42.44 0.82
N PHE A 413 -15.43 -41.48 1.66
CA PHE A 413 -15.89 -40.09 1.59
C PHE A 413 -15.21 -39.47 0.36
N GLU A 414 -15.98 -39.17 -0.66
CA GLU A 414 -15.55 -38.32 -1.77
C GLU A 414 -15.53 -36.88 -1.26
N ASP A 415 -14.34 -36.28 -1.27
CA ASP A 415 -14.15 -34.85 -1.15
C ASP A 415 -14.94 -34.18 -2.29
N GLU A 416 -16.03 -33.51 -1.96
CA GLU A 416 -16.70 -32.63 -2.92
C GLU A 416 -15.78 -31.44 -3.17
N ASP A 417 -15.36 -31.33 -4.42
CA ASP A 417 -14.56 -30.25 -4.98
C ASP A 417 -15.13 -28.87 -4.56
N GLU A 418 -14.45 -28.20 -3.63
CA GLU A 418 -14.55 -26.75 -3.49
C GLU A 418 -13.81 -26.13 -4.69
N GLU A 419 -14.51 -25.96 -5.81
CA GLU A 419 -14.10 -24.98 -6.82
C GLU A 419 -14.11 -23.60 -6.14
N GLU A 420 -12.93 -23.12 -5.74
CA GLU A 420 -12.69 -21.75 -5.30
C GLU A 420 -13.05 -20.78 -6.43
N LEU A 421 -14.25 -20.23 -6.35
CA LEU A 421 -14.62 -19.00 -7.04
C LEU A 421 -14.00 -17.83 -6.27
N ILE A 422 -12.95 -17.25 -6.85
CA ILE A 422 -12.57 -15.86 -6.59
C ILE A 422 -13.86 -15.03 -6.78
N LEU A 423 -14.32 -14.35 -5.73
CA LEU A 423 -15.50 -13.51 -5.81
C LEU A 423 -15.23 -12.43 -6.86
N ASP A 424 -16.10 -12.35 -7.87
CA ASP A 424 -16.05 -11.23 -8.80
C ASP A 424 -16.52 -9.95 -8.09
N ALA A 425 -16.08 -8.79 -8.58
CA ALA A 425 -16.42 -7.49 -8.00
C ALA A 425 -17.95 -7.27 -7.88
N ASP A 426 -18.73 -7.95 -8.73
CA ASP A 426 -20.18 -7.93 -8.72
C ASP A 426 -20.83 -8.79 -7.62
N GLU A 427 -20.21 -9.88 -7.14
CA GLU A 427 -20.64 -10.58 -5.92
C GLU A 427 -20.25 -9.82 -4.64
N LEU A 428 -19.10 -9.13 -4.64
CA LEU A 428 -18.69 -8.26 -3.54
C LEU A 428 -19.63 -7.07 -3.35
N ALA A 429 -20.07 -6.43 -4.44
CA ALA A 429 -21.08 -5.37 -4.40
C ALA A 429 -22.47 -5.89 -3.95
N LYS A 430 -22.82 -7.14 -4.28
CA LYS A 430 -24.08 -7.76 -3.80
C LYS A 430 -24.07 -8.11 -2.31
N LEU A 431 -22.89 -8.28 -1.70
CA LEU A 431 -22.78 -8.44 -0.25
C LEU A 431 -23.08 -7.14 0.50
N GLU A 432 -22.93 -5.99 -0.15
CA GLU A 432 -23.35 -4.67 0.35
C GLU A 432 -24.85 -4.42 0.09
N GLU A 433 -25.41 -4.85 -1.04
CA GLU A 433 -26.82 -4.62 -1.39
C GLU A 433 -27.84 -5.48 -0.60
N THR A 434 -27.42 -6.51 0.13
CA THR A 434 -28.31 -7.23 1.04
C THR A 434 -28.44 -6.51 2.38
N ASP A 435 -28.92 -5.26 2.34
CA ASP A 435 -29.32 -4.53 3.54
C ASP A 435 -30.81 -4.69 3.82
N PHE A 436 -31.10 -4.87 5.11
CA PHE A 436 -32.44 -4.85 5.67
C PHE A 436 -33.03 -3.46 5.41
N SER A 437 -34.08 -3.39 4.58
CA SER A 437 -34.85 -2.16 4.46
C SER A 437 -35.37 -1.74 5.84
N GLU A 438 -34.88 -0.61 6.34
CA GLU A 438 -35.50 0.16 7.41
C GLU A 438 -36.96 0.43 7.02
N GLU A 439 -37.89 -0.28 7.66
CA GLU A 439 -39.29 0.13 7.69
C GLU A 439 -39.49 0.95 8.97
N GLU A 440 -39.36 2.26 8.79
CA GLU A 440 -39.86 3.30 9.69
C GLU A 440 -41.29 2.96 10.18
N ALA A 441 -41.41 2.54 11.44
CA ALA A 441 -42.70 2.35 12.09
C ALA A 441 -43.02 3.56 12.98
N ASP A 442 -43.67 4.53 12.35
CA ASP A 442 -44.44 5.62 12.94
C ASP A 442 -45.47 5.08 13.95
N LEU A 443 -45.20 5.30 15.24
CA LEU A 443 -46.16 5.05 16.32
C LEU A 443 -47.06 6.26 16.49
N SER A 444 -48.21 6.24 15.83
CA SER A 444 -49.35 7.09 16.19
C SER A 444 -50.64 6.29 16.40
N ALA A 445 -51.37 6.72 17.43
CA ALA A 445 -52.47 6.02 18.08
C ALA A 445 -53.79 5.98 17.29
N SER A 446 -54.51 4.85 17.40
CA SER A 446 -55.99 4.76 17.54
C SER A 446 -56.31 3.29 17.85
N ASP A 447 -56.81 2.95 19.03
CA ASP A 447 -58.21 2.99 19.49
C ASP A 447 -59.19 2.12 18.68
N ASP A 448 -60.01 1.39 19.45
CA ASP A 448 -61.21 0.61 19.12
C ASP A 448 -61.10 -0.89 18.75
N GLU A 449 -61.56 -1.68 19.75
CA GLU A 449 -62.59 -2.72 19.69
C GLU A 449 -62.40 -3.91 18.72
N ASP A 450 -62.21 -5.12 19.27
CA ASP A 450 -63.28 -6.12 19.25
C ASP A 450 -62.98 -7.35 20.14
N GLU A 451 -64.05 -7.76 20.82
CA GLU A 451 -64.18 -8.94 21.68
C GLU A 451 -64.12 -10.27 20.90
N GLU A 452 -63.83 -11.36 21.64
CA GLU A 452 -64.31 -12.75 21.52
C GLU A 452 -63.14 -13.75 21.80
N ASP A 453 -62.98 -14.24 23.04
CA ASP A 453 -63.71 -15.38 23.67
C ASP A 453 -63.26 -16.74 23.12
N PHE A 454 -62.33 -17.44 23.81
CA PHE A 454 -62.47 -18.87 24.14
C PHE A 454 -61.34 -19.45 25.04
N GLU A 455 -61.77 -19.92 26.21
CA GLU A 455 -61.42 -21.13 27.01
C GLU A 455 -59.97 -21.68 26.94
N GLU A 456 -59.19 -21.63 28.02
CA GLU A 456 -59.15 -22.56 29.18
C GLU A 456 -58.42 -23.88 28.84
N ASP A 457 -57.19 -24.04 29.38
CA ASP A 457 -56.75 -25.31 29.96
C ASP A 457 -55.55 -25.08 30.89
N GLU A 458 -55.79 -25.42 32.15
CA GLU A 458 -54.85 -25.52 33.27
C GLU A 458 -53.88 -26.69 33.03
N ASP A 459 -52.61 -26.55 33.44
CA ASP A 459 -52.03 -27.62 34.26
C ASP A 459 -50.86 -27.11 35.11
N GLU A 460 -51.01 -27.39 36.40
CA GLU A 460 -50.12 -27.10 37.52
C GLU A 460 -48.89 -28.02 37.51
N SER A 461 -47.74 -27.51 37.95
CA SER A 461 -46.95 -28.25 38.94
C SER A 461 -46.04 -27.31 39.74
N GLU A 462 -46.34 -27.29 41.04
CA GLU A 462 -45.65 -26.70 42.17
C GLU A 462 -44.24 -27.32 42.39
N ASP A 463 -43.34 -26.53 42.97
CA ASP A 463 -42.39 -26.87 44.08
C ASP A 463 -41.34 -25.74 44.13
N ASP A 464 -41.53 -24.70 44.94
CA ASP A 464 -41.07 -24.54 46.34
C ASP A 464 -39.53 -24.69 46.51
N ASP A 465 -38.86 -23.57 46.84
CA ASP A 465 -37.98 -23.45 48.02
C ASP A 465 -37.46 -22.01 48.20
N GLU A 466 -38.24 -21.25 48.98
CA GLU A 466 -37.87 -20.34 50.07
C GLU A 466 -36.37 -20.14 50.42
N TYR A 467 -35.87 -18.90 50.40
CA TYR A 467 -34.99 -18.34 51.45
C TYR A 467 -35.12 -16.81 51.56
N GLU A 468 -35.51 -16.36 52.75
CA GLU A 468 -35.68 -14.98 53.24
C GLU A 468 -34.34 -14.19 53.30
N SER A 469 -34.32 -12.93 52.86
CA SER A 469 -34.36 -11.66 53.62
C SER A 469 -33.16 -11.33 54.52
N ASP A 470 -32.59 -10.13 54.33
CA ASP A 470 -32.20 -9.12 55.33
C ASP A 470 -31.72 -7.89 54.51
N ASP A 471 -32.51 -6.82 54.44
CA ASP A 471 -32.38 -5.59 55.25
C ASP A 471 -31.05 -4.84 55.00
N ASP A 472 -31.12 -3.71 54.29
CA ASP A 472 -30.64 -2.43 54.81
C ASP A 472 -31.21 -1.28 53.94
N GLU A 473 -32.08 -0.51 54.60
CA GLU A 473 -32.55 0.82 54.21
C GLU A 473 -31.37 1.80 54.23
N ASP A 474 -31.27 2.71 53.24
CA ASP A 474 -30.85 4.08 53.53
C ASP A 474 -31.45 5.06 52.50
N GLU A 475 -32.08 6.05 53.11
CA GLU A 475 -32.94 7.15 52.69
C GLU A 475 -32.08 8.39 52.35
N PHE A 476 -32.33 9.10 51.24
CA PHE A 476 -32.05 10.55 51.04
C PHE A 476 -32.75 10.98 49.73
N GLU A 477 -33.96 11.51 49.79
CA GLU A 477 -34.36 12.93 49.90
C GLU A 477 -34.04 13.78 48.66
N ASP A 478 -35.15 14.21 48.04
CA ASP A 478 -35.32 15.16 46.96
C ASP A 478 -34.71 16.54 47.27
N GLU A 479 -34.23 17.25 46.24
CA GLU A 479 -34.30 18.71 46.20
C GLU A 479 -34.42 19.19 44.74
N ASP A 480 -35.56 19.82 44.47
CA ASP A 480 -35.92 20.62 43.31
C ASP A 480 -34.91 21.77 43.07
N ASP A 481 -34.68 22.15 41.81
CA ASP A 481 -34.64 23.57 41.42
C ASP A 481 -34.83 23.73 39.91
N GLU A 482 -36.07 24.09 39.56
CA GLU A 482 -36.41 24.76 38.30
C GLU A 482 -36.04 26.25 38.41
N GLU A 483 -35.29 26.79 37.45
CA GLU A 483 -35.35 28.23 37.15
C GLU A 483 -35.66 28.44 35.66
N GLU A 484 -36.90 28.88 35.44
CA GLU A 484 -37.40 29.59 34.28
C GLU A 484 -36.62 30.90 34.05
N LEU A 485 -36.35 31.23 32.79
CA LEU A 485 -36.15 32.62 32.38
C LEU A 485 -36.81 32.91 31.04
N ASP A 486 -37.57 34.00 31.10
CA ASP A 486 -38.60 34.50 30.19
C ASP A 486 -38.10 34.98 28.82
N GLU A 487 -39.09 34.97 27.92
CA GLU A 487 -39.32 35.72 26.69
C GLU A 487 -38.78 37.17 26.69
N ASP A 488 -38.32 37.63 25.52
CA ASP A 488 -38.68 38.96 25.00
C ASP A 488 -38.54 38.98 23.47
N GLU A 489 -39.68 39.19 22.82
CA GLU A 489 -39.88 39.58 21.42
C GLU A 489 -39.26 40.97 21.17
N ASP A 490 -38.72 41.21 19.97
CA ASP A 490 -38.82 42.52 19.32
C ASP A 490 -38.71 42.34 17.80
N GLU A 491 -39.85 42.59 17.14
CA GLU A 491 -40.01 42.86 15.72
C GLU A 491 -39.31 44.18 15.37
N ASP A 492 -38.63 44.26 14.21
CA ASP A 492 -38.52 45.52 13.48
C ASP A 492 -38.36 45.25 11.97
N ASP A 493 -39.40 45.64 11.24
CA ASP A 493 -39.45 45.95 9.81
C ASP A 493 -38.28 46.85 9.39
N GLU A 494 -37.72 46.67 8.18
CA GLU A 494 -37.69 47.74 7.18
C GLU A 494 -37.53 47.14 5.77
N GLU A 495 -38.63 47.26 5.03
CA GLU A 495 -38.83 47.14 3.59
C GLU A 495 -38.10 48.27 2.84
N TYR A 496 -37.27 47.94 1.84
CA TYR A 496 -36.97 48.84 0.72
C TYR A 496 -37.04 48.08 -0.60
N ASP A 497 -38.02 48.51 -1.38
CA ASP A 497 -38.34 48.10 -2.74
C ASP A 497 -37.62 48.97 -3.79
N GLU A 498 -37.60 48.41 -5.00
CA GLU A 498 -37.56 49.02 -6.34
C GLU A 498 -36.22 49.39 -7.01
N ASP A 499 -35.91 48.55 -8.01
CA ASP A 499 -35.72 48.87 -9.43
C ASP A 499 -34.51 49.68 -9.91
N GLU A 500 -33.69 49.06 -10.77
CA GLU A 500 -33.49 49.56 -12.14
C GLU A 500 -32.90 48.48 -13.06
N GLU A 501 -33.56 48.29 -14.20
CA GLU A 501 -33.12 47.47 -15.33
C GLU A 501 -31.91 48.09 -16.05
N SER A 502 -31.07 47.23 -16.63
CA SER A 502 -30.46 47.52 -17.94
C SER A 502 -30.04 46.24 -18.66
N ASP A 503 -30.62 46.05 -19.84
CA ASP A 503 -30.14 45.26 -20.97
C ASP A 503 -28.61 45.33 -21.13
N ASP A 504 -27.99 44.19 -21.45
CA ASP A 504 -27.23 44.08 -22.71
C ASP A 504 -27.16 42.60 -23.13
N GLU A 505 -27.63 42.36 -24.35
CA GLU A 505 -27.52 41.14 -25.15
C GLU A 505 -26.10 41.00 -25.73
N GLU A 506 -25.79 39.80 -26.27
CA GLU A 506 -24.63 39.41 -27.11
C GLU A 506 -23.36 39.08 -26.28
N ASP A 507 -22.70 37.91 -26.39
CA ASP A 507 -22.45 37.02 -27.51
C ASP A 507 -22.49 35.53 -27.09
N ASP A 508 -23.14 34.72 -27.91
CA ASP A 508 -23.08 33.26 -27.96
C ASP A 508 -22.11 32.92 -29.11
N GLU A 509 -20.83 32.67 -28.80
CA GLU A 509 -19.91 31.99 -29.71
C GLU A 509 -19.07 30.96 -28.95
N SER A 510 -19.31 29.71 -29.36
CA SER A 510 -18.38 28.57 -29.50
C SER A 510 -16.93 28.78 -29.04
N ASP A 511 -16.42 27.82 -28.28
CA ASP A 511 -15.09 27.24 -28.51
C ASP A 511 -15.01 25.86 -27.83
N GLU A 512 -15.25 24.81 -28.62
CA GLU A 512 -14.66 23.49 -28.40
C GLU A 512 -13.15 23.60 -28.67
N TYR A 513 -12.33 23.38 -27.65
CA TYR A 513 -10.89 23.16 -27.86
C TYR A 513 -10.66 21.65 -27.97
N ASP A 514 -10.62 21.21 -29.22
CA ASP A 514 -9.92 20.03 -29.72
C ASP A 514 -8.41 20.36 -29.65
N GLU A 515 -7.64 19.68 -28.79
CA GLU A 515 -6.18 19.68 -28.88
C GLU A 515 -5.75 18.40 -29.60
N GLU A 516 -5.58 18.50 -30.92
CA GLU A 516 -4.78 17.56 -31.70
C GLU A 516 -3.31 17.72 -31.29
N GLU A 517 -2.75 16.71 -30.62
CA GLU A 517 -1.30 16.58 -30.47
C GLU A 517 -0.72 16.04 -31.79
N ASP A 518 0.19 16.81 -32.37
CA ASP A 518 1.04 16.46 -33.51
C ASP A 518 1.86 15.19 -33.20
N ASP A 519 1.53 14.08 -33.86
CA ASP A 519 2.42 12.93 -34.07
C ASP A 519 3.56 13.33 -35.02
N GLU A 520 4.73 13.71 -34.47
CA GLU A 520 6.00 13.63 -35.20
C GLU A 520 6.76 12.36 -34.79
N GLU A 521 6.56 11.30 -35.59
CA GLU A 521 7.39 10.10 -35.62
C GLU A 521 8.88 10.45 -35.80
N SER A 522 9.73 10.05 -34.85
CA SER A 522 11.17 9.88 -35.10
C SER A 522 11.53 8.40 -34.99
N GLU A 523 11.60 7.72 -36.14
CA GLU A 523 12.19 6.39 -36.29
C GLU A 523 13.68 6.42 -35.89
N TYR A 524 14.05 5.70 -34.85
CA TYR A 524 15.41 5.22 -34.63
C TYR A 524 15.36 3.69 -34.63
N GLU A 525 15.89 3.09 -35.70
CA GLU A 525 16.12 1.66 -35.84
C GLU A 525 17.26 1.24 -34.90
N ASP A 526 16.95 0.47 -33.84
CA ASP A 526 17.97 -0.21 -33.04
C ASP A 526 18.26 -1.60 -33.65
N GLU A 527 19.40 -1.69 -34.33
CA GLU A 527 20.06 -2.94 -34.72
C GLU A 527 20.90 -3.45 -33.55
N ASP A 528 20.37 -4.40 -32.76
CA ASP A 528 21.16 -5.15 -31.78
C ASP A 528 21.76 -6.42 -32.42
N GLU A 529 23.02 -6.29 -32.84
CA GLU A 529 23.89 -7.40 -33.28
C GLU A 529 24.57 -8.03 -32.05
N ALA A 530 24.25 -9.30 -31.78
CA ALA A 530 24.86 -10.10 -30.72
C ALA A 530 26.31 -10.45 -31.07
N GLU A 531 27.27 -9.93 -30.31
CA GLU A 531 28.70 -10.27 -30.44
C GLU A 531 29.12 -11.31 -29.38
N GLU A 532 29.48 -12.49 -29.89
CA GLU A 532 30.06 -13.65 -29.23
C GLU A 532 31.53 -13.35 -28.87
N TYR A 533 31.88 -13.32 -27.58
CA TYR A 533 33.27 -13.12 -27.14
C TYR A 533 33.98 -14.46 -26.88
N ASP A 534 34.86 -14.80 -27.82
CA ASP A 534 35.90 -15.83 -27.77
C ASP A 534 37.18 -15.20 -27.17
N ASP A 535 37.64 -15.67 -26.00
CA ASP A 535 38.85 -15.17 -25.35
C ASP A 535 39.98 -16.21 -25.47
N ALA A 536 40.87 -15.95 -26.42
CA ALA A 536 42.11 -16.66 -26.61
C ALA A 536 43.26 -15.66 -26.78
N ALA A 537 44.09 -15.51 -25.73
CA ALA A 537 45.55 -15.62 -25.77
C ALA A 537 46.17 -14.96 -24.52
N GLU A 538 47.07 -15.67 -23.82
CA GLU A 538 48.49 -15.28 -23.77
C GLU A 538 49.36 -16.37 -23.12
N GLU A 539 50.66 -16.28 -23.41
CA GLU A 539 51.58 -17.38 -23.72
C GLU A 539 52.48 -17.91 -22.58
N GLU A 540 52.90 -19.16 -22.80
CA GLU A 540 54.20 -19.81 -22.58
C GLU A 540 55.08 -19.48 -21.36
N SER A 541 55.39 -20.55 -20.60
CA SER A 541 56.78 -20.85 -20.24
C SER A 541 57.03 -22.36 -20.14
N GLU A 542 57.92 -22.85 -21.01
CA GLU A 542 58.44 -24.23 -21.04
C GLU A 542 59.44 -24.48 -19.89
N ASP A 543 59.34 -25.62 -19.18
CA ASP A 543 60.53 -26.37 -18.77
C ASP A 543 60.22 -27.85 -18.46
N ALA A 544 61.19 -28.70 -18.74
CA ALA A 544 60.99 -30.10 -19.14
C ALA A 544 61.32 -31.17 -18.07
N VAL A 545 60.81 -32.39 -18.35
CA VAL A 545 61.23 -33.77 -17.98
C VAL A 545 61.13 -34.27 -16.52
N ASP A 546 60.34 -35.35 -16.29
CA ASP A 546 60.84 -36.74 -16.30
C ASP A 546 59.70 -37.78 -16.33
N VAL A 547 60.00 -38.97 -16.87
CA VAL A 547 59.09 -40.08 -17.22
C VAL A 547 59.08 -41.14 -16.11
N VAL A 548 57.92 -41.68 -15.72
CA VAL A 548 57.76 -43.12 -15.35
C VAL A 548 56.30 -43.61 -15.41
N ASP A 549 56.19 -44.82 -15.96
CA ASP A 549 55.08 -45.73 -16.30
C ASP A 549 53.84 -45.90 -15.38
N ALA A 550 52.69 -45.99 -16.06
CA ALA A 550 51.63 -47.03 -16.04
C ALA A 550 50.92 -47.44 -14.72
N ASP A 551 49.59 -47.24 -14.67
CA ASP A 551 48.61 -48.33 -14.85
C ASP A 551 47.19 -47.75 -15.09
N GLU A 552 46.43 -48.44 -15.94
CA GLU A 552 45.11 -48.11 -16.48
C GLU A 552 43.97 -48.26 -15.45
N GLU A 553 43.04 -47.29 -15.35
CA GLU A 553 41.59 -47.57 -15.15
C GLU A 553 40.70 -46.35 -15.49
N SER A 554 39.79 -46.57 -16.44
CA SER A 554 38.54 -45.84 -16.82
C SER A 554 38.54 -44.30 -16.97
N ASP A 555 38.38 -43.85 -18.24
CA ASP A 555 38.01 -42.50 -18.65
C ASP A 555 36.66 -42.04 -18.07
N GLU A 556 36.72 -41.12 -17.11
CA GLU A 556 35.69 -40.09 -16.89
C GLU A 556 36.43 -38.75 -17.05
N ALA A 557 36.00 -37.92 -18.01
CA ALA A 557 36.65 -36.65 -18.30
C ALA A 557 36.63 -35.78 -17.02
N PRO A 558 37.75 -35.17 -16.59
CA PRO A 558 37.73 -34.29 -15.44
C PRO A 558 36.85 -33.07 -15.73
N GLU A 559 35.88 -32.83 -14.85
CA GLU A 559 35.12 -31.58 -14.77
C GLU A 559 36.06 -30.37 -14.79
N PRO A 560 35.69 -29.27 -15.47
CA PRO A 560 36.53 -28.08 -15.53
C PRO A 560 36.81 -27.56 -14.12
N VAL A 561 38.09 -27.35 -13.83
CA VAL A 561 38.60 -26.84 -12.56
C VAL A 561 37.96 -25.47 -12.29
N ARG A 562 37.04 -25.40 -11.32
CA ARG A 562 36.34 -24.18 -10.89
C ARG A 562 37.38 -23.14 -10.46
N ALA A 563 37.58 -22.09 -11.25
CA ALA A 563 38.50 -21.02 -10.95
C ALA A 563 37.98 -20.19 -9.76
N TYR A 564 38.72 -20.19 -8.64
CA TYR A 564 38.43 -19.38 -7.46
C TYR A 564 38.72 -17.91 -7.75
N THR A 565 37.70 -17.04 -7.68
CA THR A 565 37.91 -15.58 -7.64
C THR A 565 38.52 -15.21 -6.27
N PRO A 566 39.59 -14.40 -6.22
CA PRO A 566 40.05 -13.78 -4.96
C PRO A 566 38.90 -12.98 -4.34
N GLY A 567 38.74 -13.02 -3.02
CA GLY A 567 37.69 -12.28 -2.33
C GLY A 567 37.86 -10.76 -2.48
N LEU A 568 36.77 -10.05 -2.74
CA LEU A 568 36.73 -8.59 -2.89
C LEU A 568 37.13 -7.89 -1.60
N THR A 569 37.84 -6.78 -1.73
CA THR A 569 38.28 -5.90 -0.65
C THR A 569 37.81 -4.48 -0.90
N ARG A 570 37.80 -3.64 0.14
CA ARG A 570 37.34 -2.25 0.02
C ARG A 570 38.23 -1.41 -0.90
N GLU A 571 39.50 -1.79 -1.01
CA GLU A 571 40.50 -1.12 -1.84
C GLU A 571 40.41 -1.47 -3.33
N ASP A 572 39.60 -2.47 -3.69
CA ASP A 572 39.44 -2.86 -5.08
C ASP A 572 38.64 -1.78 -5.85
N PRO A 573 38.92 -1.59 -7.16
CA PRO A 573 38.18 -0.69 -8.03
C PRO A 573 36.66 -0.94 -8.02
N VAL A 574 35.86 0.12 -8.18
CA VAL A 574 34.39 0.00 -8.22
C VAL A 574 33.87 -0.88 -9.36
N VAL A 575 34.63 -1.00 -10.46
CA VAL A 575 34.30 -1.89 -11.59
C VAL A 575 34.35 -3.38 -11.23
N ASP A 576 34.99 -3.76 -10.13
CA ASP A 576 35.06 -5.15 -9.67
C ASP A 576 33.84 -5.52 -8.80
N ALA A 577 32.97 -4.56 -8.46
CA ALA A 577 31.72 -4.82 -7.77
C ALA A 577 30.71 -5.56 -8.66
N PRO A 578 29.87 -6.46 -8.07
CA PRO A 578 28.81 -7.14 -8.80
C PRO A 578 27.86 -6.16 -9.49
N SER A 579 27.40 -6.51 -10.69
CA SER A 579 26.49 -5.71 -11.52
C SER A 579 27.03 -4.36 -12.02
N ILE A 580 28.29 -4.01 -11.76
CA ILE A 580 28.91 -2.76 -12.20
C ILE A 580 29.91 -3.02 -13.33
N GLY A 581 29.51 -2.75 -14.57
CA GLY A 581 30.39 -2.85 -15.74
C GLY A 581 31.25 -1.58 -15.96
N PRO A 582 32.22 -1.62 -16.90
CA PRO A 582 33.13 -0.49 -17.17
C PRO A 582 32.43 0.84 -17.49
N LYS A 583 31.28 0.79 -18.17
CA LYS A 583 30.47 1.99 -18.48
C LYS A 583 29.84 2.59 -17.22
N THR A 584 29.34 1.74 -16.32
CA THR A 584 28.73 2.14 -15.05
C THR A 584 29.80 2.66 -14.09
N ALA A 585 30.93 1.96 -13.99
CA ALA A 585 32.09 2.41 -13.23
C ALA A 585 32.56 3.82 -13.66
N ALA A 586 32.68 4.07 -14.97
CA ALA A 586 33.07 5.40 -15.46
C ALA A 586 32.08 6.53 -15.07
N ARG A 587 30.79 6.21 -14.85
CA ARG A 587 29.80 7.17 -14.35
C ARG A 587 29.94 7.38 -12.84
N LEU A 588 30.15 6.31 -12.08
CA LEU A 588 30.40 6.37 -10.64
C LEU A 588 31.68 7.15 -10.31
N GLU A 589 32.74 6.96 -11.09
CA GLU A 589 33.98 7.71 -10.97
C GLU A 589 33.76 9.22 -11.21
N ALA A 590 32.79 9.61 -12.05
CA ALA A 590 32.46 11.01 -12.31
C ALA A 590 31.77 11.70 -11.11
N VAL A 591 31.16 10.93 -10.20
CA VAL A 591 30.57 11.40 -8.93
C VAL A 591 31.45 11.02 -7.73
N GLU A 592 32.75 10.84 -7.97
CA GLU A 592 33.79 10.59 -6.96
C GLU A 592 33.75 9.21 -6.27
N ILE A 593 33.08 8.21 -6.86
CA ILE A 593 33.08 6.82 -6.39
C ILE A 593 34.08 6.00 -7.22
N TYR A 594 35.25 5.72 -6.66
CA TYR A 594 36.35 5.05 -7.38
C TYR A 594 36.60 3.61 -6.92
N THR A 595 36.32 3.31 -5.65
CA THR A 595 36.59 2.03 -5.00
C THR A 595 35.33 1.38 -4.47
N ILE A 596 35.40 0.08 -4.18
CA ILE A 596 34.34 -0.64 -3.46
C ILE A 596 34.05 0.03 -2.11
N GLY A 597 35.08 0.52 -1.41
CA GLY A 597 34.93 1.28 -0.17
C GLY A 597 34.07 2.52 -0.35
N ASP A 598 34.29 3.29 -1.42
CA ASP A 598 33.51 4.49 -1.73
C ASP A 598 32.06 4.13 -2.04
N LEU A 599 31.82 3.06 -2.81
CA LEU A 599 30.47 2.58 -3.13
C LEU A 599 29.70 2.16 -1.88
N LEU A 600 30.35 1.48 -0.94
CA LEU A 600 29.72 0.99 0.27
C LEU A 600 29.41 2.08 1.30
N ASP A 601 30.11 3.20 1.23
CA ASP A 601 29.99 4.34 2.15
C ASP A 601 29.21 5.52 1.54
N CYS A 602 28.85 5.46 0.25
CA CYS A 602 28.16 6.55 -0.41
C CYS A 602 26.72 6.71 0.10
N ASP A 603 26.26 7.96 0.10
CA ASP A 603 24.84 8.25 0.28
C ASP A 603 24.10 7.83 -0.99
N ILE A 604 23.17 6.90 -0.84
CA ILE A 604 22.48 6.24 -1.95
C ILE A 604 21.66 7.27 -2.76
N GLU A 605 20.95 8.15 -2.07
CA GLU A 605 20.02 9.09 -2.68
C GLU A 605 20.77 10.25 -3.34
N GLU A 606 21.79 10.79 -2.66
CA GLU A 606 22.66 11.82 -3.22
C GLU A 606 23.40 11.27 -4.45
N THR A 607 23.88 10.03 -4.40
CA THR A 607 24.57 9.39 -5.53
C THR A 607 23.63 9.19 -6.71
N ALA A 608 22.41 8.66 -6.49
CA ALA A 608 21.41 8.50 -7.55
C ALA A 608 21.08 9.85 -8.21
N PHE A 609 20.89 10.89 -7.39
CA PHE A 609 20.62 12.24 -7.84
C PHE A 609 21.79 12.83 -8.66
N MET A 610 23.04 12.66 -8.19
CA MET A 610 24.22 13.16 -8.89
C MET A 610 24.50 12.44 -10.20
N LEU A 611 24.15 11.14 -10.28
CA LEU A 611 24.30 10.36 -11.52
C LEU A 611 23.31 10.82 -12.60
N ASP A 612 22.08 11.20 -12.21
CA ASP A 612 21.00 11.66 -13.11
C ASP A 612 20.77 10.70 -14.30
N VAL A 613 20.71 9.39 -14.00
CA VAL A 613 20.47 8.34 -14.99
C VAL A 613 19.20 7.57 -14.61
N HIS A 614 18.18 7.61 -15.46
CA HIS A 614 16.86 7.01 -15.19
C HIS A 614 16.89 5.55 -14.71
N TYR A 615 17.81 4.72 -15.24
CA TYR A 615 17.92 3.30 -14.88
C TYR A 615 18.89 3.01 -13.72
N ILE A 616 19.52 4.04 -13.13
CA ILE A 616 20.36 3.91 -11.94
C ILE A 616 19.69 4.72 -10.83
N ASP A 617 18.69 4.09 -10.20
CA ASP A 617 17.98 4.65 -9.06
C ASP A 617 18.62 4.22 -7.73
N SER A 618 18.10 4.78 -6.64
CA SER A 618 18.55 4.52 -5.26
C SER A 618 18.47 3.04 -4.90
N GLU A 619 17.48 2.31 -5.42
CA GLU A 619 17.35 0.87 -5.21
C GLU A 619 18.43 0.09 -5.95
N THR A 620 18.77 0.48 -7.18
CA THR A 620 19.87 -0.11 -7.95
C THR A 620 21.21 0.04 -7.22
N ILE A 621 21.46 1.22 -6.64
CA ILE A 621 22.68 1.47 -5.85
C ILE A 621 22.66 0.64 -4.55
N ARG A 622 21.50 0.54 -3.88
CA ARG A 622 21.33 -0.32 -2.69
C ARG A 622 21.60 -1.78 -3.03
N ASP A 623 21.07 -2.28 -4.14
CA ASP A 623 21.33 -3.64 -4.64
C ASP A 623 22.82 -3.86 -4.88
N TRP A 624 23.53 -2.91 -5.50
CA TRP A 624 24.98 -3.00 -5.68
C TRP A 624 25.72 -3.06 -4.34
N GLN A 625 25.33 -2.23 -3.36
CA GLN A 625 25.92 -2.28 -2.02
C GLN A 625 25.70 -3.64 -1.35
N ASP A 626 24.47 -4.18 -1.39
CA ASP A 626 24.12 -5.45 -0.75
C ASP A 626 24.81 -6.64 -1.42
N GLN A 627 24.80 -6.69 -2.76
CA GLN A 627 25.51 -7.71 -3.52
C GLN A 627 27.01 -7.69 -3.21
N THR A 628 27.61 -6.50 -3.11
CA THR A 628 29.03 -6.32 -2.79
C THR A 628 29.33 -6.77 -1.37
N ARG A 629 28.49 -6.39 -0.38
CA ARG A 629 28.63 -6.84 1.02
C ARG A 629 28.56 -8.36 1.12
N LEU A 630 27.62 -9.01 0.45
CA LEU A 630 27.49 -10.47 0.45
C LEU A 630 28.73 -11.17 -0.13
N MET A 631 29.29 -10.67 -1.25
CA MET A 631 30.53 -11.23 -1.82
C MET A 631 31.75 -11.05 -0.91
N MET A 632 31.80 -9.94 -0.16
CA MET A 632 32.88 -9.68 0.81
C MET A 632 32.74 -10.55 2.06
N ASP A 633 31.53 -10.72 2.56
CA ASP A 633 31.24 -11.46 3.80
C ASP A 633 31.27 -12.98 3.61
N ILE A 634 31.03 -13.47 2.38
CA ILE A 634 30.94 -14.90 2.06
C ILE A 634 31.91 -15.22 0.92
N PRO A 635 33.17 -15.59 1.24
CA PRO A 635 34.17 -15.88 0.24
C PRO A 635 33.77 -17.02 -0.70
N GLY A 636 33.94 -16.81 -2.00
CA GLY A 636 33.72 -17.82 -3.04
C GLY A 636 32.33 -17.80 -3.68
N LEU A 637 31.44 -16.87 -3.30
CA LEU A 637 30.23 -16.60 -4.08
C LEU A 637 30.58 -16.04 -5.46
N ARG A 638 29.82 -16.44 -6.48
CA ARG A 638 29.92 -15.88 -7.84
C ARG A 638 29.08 -14.60 -7.91
N VAL A 639 29.43 -13.69 -8.82
CA VAL A 639 28.63 -12.47 -9.12
C VAL A 639 27.16 -12.83 -9.41
N HIS A 640 26.96 -13.89 -10.20
CA HIS A 640 25.64 -14.43 -10.50
C HIS A 640 24.86 -14.89 -9.26
N ASP A 641 25.54 -15.56 -8.32
CA ASP A 641 24.90 -16.07 -7.10
C ASP A 641 24.36 -14.92 -6.25
N VAL A 642 25.14 -13.85 -6.05
CA VAL A 642 24.70 -12.69 -5.25
C VAL A 642 23.63 -11.85 -5.95
N GLN A 643 23.65 -11.78 -7.29
CA GLN A 643 22.58 -11.14 -8.06
C GLN A 643 21.26 -11.87 -7.85
N ILE A 644 21.27 -13.21 -7.88
CA ILE A 644 20.09 -14.02 -7.60
C ILE A 644 19.65 -13.87 -6.14
N MET A 645 20.58 -13.92 -5.18
CA MET A 645 20.24 -13.78 -3.76
C MET A 645 19.56 -12.45 -3.46
N VAL A 646 20.14 -11.35 -3.94
CA VAL A 646 19.62 -10.01 -3.72
C VAL A 646 18.29 -9.81 -4.45
N GLY A 647 18.18 -10.33 -5.68
CA GLY A 647 16.91 -10.40 -6.42
C GLY A 647 15.84 -11.24 -5.72
N ALA A 648 16.25 -12.28 -4.98
CA ALA A 648 15.40 -13.11 -4.13
C ALA A 648 15.10 -12.49 -2.76
N GLY A 649 15.64 -11.30 -2.47
CA GLY A 649 15.40 -10.54 -1.24
C GLY A 649 16.35 -10.83 -0.08
N ILE A 650 17.42 -11.61 -0.28
CA ILE A 650 18.46 -11.83 0.73
C ILE A 650 19.47 -10.69 0.65
N ARG A 651 19.57 -9.89 1.72
CA ARG A 651 20.42 -8.69 1.79
C ARG A 651 21.64 -8.86 2.67
N THR A 652 21.59 -9.80 3.63
CA THR A 652 22.70 -9.99 4.59
C THR A 652 23.17 -11.44 4.69
N LYS A 653 24.43 -11.65 5.11
CA LYS A 653 24.96 -12.99 5.41
C LYS A 653 24.11 -13.72 6.44
N LYS A 654 23.61 -13.00 7.45
CA LYS A 654 22.79 -13.57 8.51
C LYS A 654 21.48 -14.12 7.95
N GLU A 655 20.80 -13.35 7.12
CA GLU A 655 19.58 -13.80 6.43
C GLU A 655 19.85 -15.05 5.60
N LEU A 656 20.94 -15.08 4.82
CA LEU A 656 21.30 -16.24 4.03
C LEU A 656 21.57 -17.47 4.91
N ALA A 657 22.34 -17.32 5.99
CA ALA A 657 22.69 -18.42 6.88
C ALA A 657 21.47 -19.01 7.63
N GLU A 658 20.44 -18.19 7.88
CA GLU A 658 19.21 -18.57 8.57
C GLU A 658 18.07 -18.97 7.61
N ALA A 659 18.26 -18.78 6.29
CA ALA A 659 17.25 -19.04 5.28
C ALA A 659 16.93 -20.54 5.16
N PRO A 660 15.64 -20.93 5.10
CA PRO A 660 15.26 -22.27 4.68
C PRO A 660 15.60 -22.46 3.19
N ALA A 661 16.42 -23.47 2.85
CA ALA A 661 16.90 -23.72 1.49
C ALA A 661 15.76 -23.73 0.45
N ARG A 662 14.68 -24.48 0.74
CA ARG A 662 13.53 -24.56 -0.15
C ARG A 662 12.82 -23.23 -0.38
N THR A 663 12.74 -22.38 0.65
CA THR A 663 12.13 -21.04 0.51
C THR A 663 13.00 -20.17 -0.40
N LEU A 664 14.30 -20.12 -0.14
CA LEU A 664 15.22 -19.33 -0.95
C LEU A 664 15.30 -19.83 -2.40
N PHE A 665 15.22 -21.14 -2.64
CA PHE A 665 15.12 -21.71 -3.98
C PHE A 665 13.90 -21.22 -4.75
N LEU A 666 12.72 -21.18 -4.12
CA LEU A 666 11.50 -20.67 -4.75
C LEU A 666 11.61 -19.18 -5.07
N LEU A 667 12.11 -18.37 -4.13
CA LEU A 667 12.30 -16.93 -4.32
C LEU A 667 13.29 -16.63 -5.45
N ALA A 668 14.39 -17.36 -5.50
CA ALA A 668 15.39 -17.25 -6.55
C ALA A 668 14.87 -17.70 -7.92
N THR A 669 14.08 -18.77 -7.97
CA THR A 669 13.44 -19.25 -9.21
C THR A 669 12.45 -18.22 -9.77
N GLU A 670 11.67 -17.59 -8.89
CA GLU A 670 10.74 -16.54 -9.28
C GLU A 670 11.45 -15.27 -9.75
N PHE A 671 12.51 -14.84 -9.06
CA PHE A 671 13.35 -13.76 -9.53
C PHE A 671 13.88 -14.06 -10.94
N LEU A 672 14.38 -15.28 -11.18
CA LEU A 672 14.88 -15.69 -12.50
C LEU A 672 13.80 -15.72 -13.61
N ALA A 673 12.51 -15.66 -13.25
CA ALA A 673 11.41 -15.55 -14.21
C ALA A 673 11.03 -14.11 -14.56
N THR A 674 11.62 -13.09 -13.91
CA THR A 674 11.40 -11.67 -14.24
C THR A 674 12.30 -11.23 -15.40
N PRO A 675 11.98 -10.10 -16.08
CA PRO A 675 12.86 -9.52 -17.09
C PRO A 675 14.27 -9.20 -16.55
N GLU A 676 14.37 -8.82 -15.28
CA GLU A 676 15.64 -8.57 -14.59
C GLU A 676 16.41 -9.88 -14.35
N GLY A 677 15.74 -10.93 -13.89
CA GLY A 677 16.34 -12.24 -13.67
C GLY A 677 16.72 -12.96 -14.95
N GLU A 678 16.01 -12.73 -16.06
CA GLU A 678 16.39 -13.24 -17.37
C GLU A 678 17.74 -12.68 -17.83
N ARG A 679 18.06 -11.41 -17.51
CA ARG A 679 19.38 -10.81 -17.77
C ARG A 679 20.49 -11.41 -16.92
N VAL A 680 20.14 -11.93 -15.74
CA VAL A 680 21.08 -12.61 -14.84
C VAL A 680 21.32 -14.05 -15.30
N ARG A 681 20.28 -14.73 -15.81
CA ARG A 681 20.34 -16.14 -16.22
C ARG A 681 21.38 -16.37 -17.31
N ARG A 682 22.30 -17.32 -17.08
CA ARG A 682 23.29 -17.74 -18.10
C ARG A 682 22.77 -18.92 -18.93
N GLY A 683 22.16 -18.65 -20.07
CA GLY A 683 21.79 -19.67 -21.05
C GLY A 683 20.76 -20.69 -20.55
N ASP A 684 21.00 -21.98 -20.83
CA ASP A 684 20.14 -23.12 -20.47
C ASP A 684 20.48 -23.74 -19.09
N ASP A 685 21.28 -23.06 -18.26
CA ASP A 685 21.65 -23.59 -16.94
C ASP A 685 20.41 -23.63 -16.03
N LEU A 686 20.07 -24.83 -15.57
CA LEU A 686 18.92 -25.07 -14.71
C LEU A 686 19.32 -24.73 -13.28
N PHE A 687 18.71 -23.68 -12.72
CA PHE A 687 18.87 -23.34 -11.31
C PHE A 687 18.27 -24.45 -10.44
N MET A 688 19.06 -25.03 -9.54
CA MET A 688 18.66 -26.15 -8.69
C MET A 688 18.69 -25.81 -7.19
N GLU A 689 17.88 -26.52 -6.40
CA GLU A 689 17.80 -26.35 -4.95
C GLU A 689 19.14 -26.63 -4.26
N GLU A 690 19.98 -27.51 -4.82
CA GLU A 690 21.31 -27.79 -4.28
C GLU A 690 22.25 -26.57 -4.32
N GLU A 691 22.10 -25.66 -5.29
CA GLU A 691 22.91 -24.43 -5.33
C GLU A 691 22.62 -23.54 -4.12
N VAL A 692 21.36 -23.49 -3.70
CA VAL A 692 20.92 -22.72 -2.54
C VAL A 692 21.45 -23.32 -1.24
N GLU A 693 21.46 -24.65 -1.13
CA GLU A 693 22.06 -25.33 0.02
C GLU A 693 23.57 -25.02 0.14
N GLU A 694 24.30 -25.02 -0.97
CA GLU A 694 25.72 -24.62 -1.00
C GLU A 694 25.91 -23.17 -0.54
N TRP A 695 25.01 -22.26 -0.93
CA TRP A 695 25.09 -20.87 -0.51
C TRP A 695 24.88 -20.70 1.00
N ILE A 696 23.89 -21.39 1.55
CA ILE A 696 23.57 -21.37 2.98
C ILE A 696 24.72 -21.97 3.80
N GLU A 697 25.27 -23.10 3.36
CA GLU A 697 26.42 -23.73 4.02
C GLU A 697 27.63 -22.79 4.06
N ARG A 698 27.94 -22.13 2.93
CA ARG A 698 29.02 -21.14 2.88
C ARG A 698 28.79 -19.95 3.80
N ALA A 699 27.55 -19.44 3.87
CA ALA A 699 27.20 -18.34 4.76
C ALA A 699 27.37 -18.73 6.24
N GLN A 700 27.05 -19.97 6.60
CA GLN A 700 27.24 -20.52 7.95
C GLN A 700 28.72 -20.74 8.29
N ASP A 701 29.53 -21.16 7.32
CA ASP A 701 30.96 -21.45 7.49
C ASP A 701 31.85 -20.20 7.48
N ALA A 702 31.40 -19.10 6.87
CA ALA A 702 32.08 -17.81 6.85
C ALA A 702 31.97 -17.11 8.24
N ALA A 703 32.77 -17.57 9.21
CA ALA A 703 32.82 -17.05 10.58
C ALA A 703 33.94 -16.02 10.82
#